data_AF-A0A226EV70-F1
#
_entry.id   AF-A0A226EV70-F1
#
_cell.length_a   1.000
_cell.length_b   1.000
_cell.length_c   1.000
_cell.angle_alpha   90.00
_cell.angle_beta   90.00
_cell.angle_gamma   90.00
#
_symmetry.space_group_name_H-M   'P 1'
#
loop_
_entity.id
_entity.type
_entity.pdbx_description
1 polymer ?
#
loop_
_entity_poly.entity_id
_entity_poly.type
_entity_poly.pdbx_seq_one_letter_code
_entity_poly.pdbx_strand_id
1 'polypeptide(L)'
;MESRGERTAMEVALNNPMILTEIFQQSSTPLKDCRLVCHYWNDMVLNLLNTRLALRPVKKDKSRHILNDPFPFFPTCFTFNDRLAKRISATCSTDLADPTRCIDAFATTLMHTCDKFSDVVQILEISIDYEECLKTVYQVLKHCCPNLKQLRIGITVNPYKTSRSRGCEILPESLLEPKTNLTLLTVSSNQVTPFLTSLIQVVVTASPNLMDVTLPWGFCPDFANSKRLETLMIALDRTRAIDIAQADGNLSELSRMLDQVGDQLVSLSFRDVLRKEEVRMIDFENSNPTGFRFPKRRMLKLQKFWNQMADIFQCDDLFRNIESLPGLETLVIGKVSKKSNCVDEILRNIFHLNKIFGSMKNLKILEMHDPTLLDGLKTAFPNLESLDVKTFCKTDFRGNVSQMELGVVLDAFGRWEGLKSLLLRLPVFPNTIIDVIRALLEGKELYKGKCKASNYLKMFETGIFKLKNNFTRHELTTEEMNLFKQLLLAMNRMDEVIIYNLPLGEESMKTISDFMASNRLATPKFTILSIFEGGSTSFVMTSWSDPLMTSLSNGYTHFTTPPPGSGLILSFILKLMDGFDLTPDVLTDFELSTLTYHRFVEAMKHAYAMRTFLGDPDPTVGDPDQVEQVEGLIRNLTSIDYINEIRSLILDHITNNTYEYYGAEFYMPENHGTSHLSIVGANGDAIAVTSTVNLHFGAAIRSRRTGIIYNDEMDDFSAPNITNSFGVPPSPNNFIMPGKRPVSSMAPSIFVDPTGRARLVIGAAGGTQITTSIAYATMRNIWLGQTIKEAIDAPRLHHQLYPMELKYESTFPQEYVAEFRAKNHTSVSMDPGSSIVVGVTRTENGTLFANSDFRKGGAIAGY
;
A
#
# COMPACT_ATOMS: atom_id res chain seq x y z
N MET A 1 42.12 5.60 10.41
CA MET A 1 41.82 5.20 9.02
C MET A 1 40.37 4.78 8.99
N GLU A 2 39.46 5.72 8.71
CA GLU A 2 38.02 5.46 8.65
C GLU A 2 37.63 5.00 7.23
N SER A 3 36.93 3.87 7.13
CA SER A 3 36.41 3.34 5.88
C SER A 3 35.16 4.13 5.46
N ARG A 4 35.19 4.60 4.21
CA ARG A 4 34.13 5.33 3.52
C ARG A 4 32.90 4.44 3.36
N GLY A 5 31.70 4.97 3.69
CA GLY A 5 30.44 4.29 3.44
C GLY A 5 30.20 4.07 1.94
N GLU A 6 29.96 2.82 1.55
CA GLU A 6 29.63 2.46 0.16
C GLU A 6 28.20 2.89 -0.19
N ARG A 7 28.06 3.54 -1.35
CA ARG A 7 26.77 3.91 -1.95
C ARG A 7 26.13 2.66 -2.57
N THR A 8 24.80 2.59 -2.60
CA THR A 8 24.09 1.45 -3.20
C THR A 8 24.38 1.36 -4.71
N ALA A 9 24.42 0.15 -5.28
CA ALA A 9 24.64 -0.05 -6.73
C ALA A 9 23.59 0.71 -7.59
N MET A 10 22.37 0.87 -7.08
CA MET A 10 21.30 1.65 -7.71
C MET A 10 21.59 3.17 -7.70
N GLU A 11 22.11 3.70 -6.60
CA GLU A 11 22.61 5.09 -6.55
C GLU A 11 23.84 5.26 -7.44
N VAL A 12 24.71 4.25 -7.55
CA VAL A 12 25.83 4.30 -8.49
C VAL A 12 25.33 4.31 -9.92
N ALA A 13 24.36 3.47 -10.28
CA ALA A 13 23.82 3.38 -11.65
C ALA A 13 22.97 4.59 -12.07
N LEU A 14 22.06 5.06 -11.21
CA LEU A 14 21.24 6.25 -11.48
C LEU A 14 22.04 7.56 -11.46
N ASN A 15 23.22 7.56 -10.83
CA ASN A 15 24.15 8.68 -10.86
C ASN A 15 25.31 8.44 -11.86
N ASN A 16 25.30 7.36 -12.66
CA ASN A 16 26.34 7.09 -13.63
C ASN A 16 25.95 7.66 -15.01
N PRO A 17 26.58 8.76 -15.45
CA PRO A 17 26.22 9.43 -16.69
C PRO A 17 26.49 8.58 -17.94
N MET A 18 27.42 7.62 -17.90
CA MET A 18 27.69 6.72 -19.04
C MET A 18 26.54 5.73 -19.27
N ILE A 19 25.96 5.18 -18.19
CA ILE A 19 24.86 4.21 -18.27
C ILE A 19 23.58 4.87 -18.78
N LEU A 20 23.27 6.06 -18.28
CA LEU A 20 22.10 6.81 -18.75
C LEU A 20 22.28 7.29 -20.20
N THR A 21 23.49 7.67 -20.60
CA THR A 21 23.79 8.09 -21.98
C THR A 21 23.65 6.93 -22.96
N GLU A 22 24.12 5.73 -22.64
CA GLU A 22 23.95 4.52 -23.45
C GLU A 22 22.47 4.14 -23.63
N ILE A 23 21.67 4.18 -22.56
CA ILE A 23 20.22 3.93 -22.63
C ILE A 23 19.50 4.91 -23.57
N PHE A 24 19.94 6.17 -23.61
CA PHE A 24 19.34 7.20 -24.48
C PHE A 24 19.91 7.22 -25.90
N GLN A 25 21.10 6.68 -26.14
CA GLN A 25 21.74 6.64 -27.46
C GLN A 25 21.41 5.35 -28.24
N GLN A 26 21.11 4.23 -27.57
CA GLN A 26 20.87 2.94 -28.25
C GLN A 26 19.40 2.62 -28.57
N SER A 27 18.42 3.45 -28.18
CA SER A 27 17.01 3.12 -28.45
C SER A 27 16.61 3.45 -29.90
N SER A 28 16.31 2.43 -30.71
CA SER A 28 15.73 2.57 -32.05
C SER A 28 14.25 2.97 -32.04
N THR A 29 13.61 2.99 -30.87
CA THR A 29 12.19 3.26 -30.64
C THR A 29 11.98 4.69 -30.11
N PRO A 30 10.95 5.45 -30.56
CA PRO A 30 10.69 6.78 -30.03
C PRO A 30 10.46 6.77 -28.51
N LEU A 31 11.16 7.63 -27.77
CA LEU A 31 11.09 7.70 -26.29
C LEU A 31 9.68 7.89 -25.70
N LYS A 32 8.69 8.31 -26.50
CA LYS A 32 7.27 8.40 -26.10
C LYS A 32 6.60 7.02 -25.94
N ASP A 33 7.17 5.99 -26.59
CA ASP A 33 6.64 4.64 -26.67
C ASP A 33 7.48 3.64 -25.86
N CYS A 34 8.64 4.06 -25.34
CA CYS A 34 9.43 3.26 -24.41
C CYS A 34 8.68 3.09 -23.07
N ARG A 35 9.18 2.25 -22.17
CA ARG A 35 8.80 2.25 -20.74
C ARG A 35 10.05 1.91 -19.95
N LEU A 36 10.37 2.72 -18.94
CA LEU A 36 11.45 2.38 -18.01
C LEU A 36 10.85 1.49 -16.92
N VAL A 37 11.05 0.19 -17.05
CA VAL A 37 10.62 -0.79 -16.06
C VAL A 37 11.79 -1.00 -15.10
N CYS A 38 11.63 -0.53 -13.87
CA CYS A 38 12.54 -0.89 -12.79
C CYS A 38 11.98 -2.17 -12.16
N HIS A 39 12.76 -3.25 -12.19
CA HIS A 39 12.38 -4.59 -11.69
C HIS A 39 11.95 -4.62 -10.22
N TYR A 40 12.14 -3.50 -9.52
CA TYR A 40 11.93 -3.31 -8.10
C TYR A 40 10.49 -2.94 -7.71
N TRP A 41 9.72 -2.25 -8.56
CA TRP A 41 8.44 -1.62 -8.19
C TRP A 41 7.32 -2.00 -9.17
N ASN A 42 6.43 -2.94 -8.80
CA ASN A 42 5.27 -3.32 -9.64
C ASN A 42 4.05 -2.38 -9.52
N ASP A 43 4.05 -1.36 -8.65
CA ASP A 43 2.96 -0.38 -8.56
C ASP A 43 3.22 0.94 -9.31
N MET A 44 4.30 1.05 -10.08
CA MET A 44 4.56 2.21 -10.95
C MET A 44 4.75 1.78 -12.41
N VAL A 45 3.65 1.65 -13.14
CA VAL A 45 3.69 1.78 -14.60
C VAL A 45 4.00 3.24 -14.93
N LEU A 46 5.26 3.55 -15.26
CA LEU A 46 5.59 4.77 -15.99
C LEU A 46 5.06 4.62 -17.41
N ASN A 47 3.78 4.94 -17.59
CA ASN A 47 3.23 5.15 -18.92
C ASN A 47 3.95 6.40 -19.48
N LEU A 48 4.86 6.23 -20.46
CA LEU A 48 5.67 7.33 -21.01
C LEU A 48 4.85 8.39 -21.76
N LEU A 49 3.53 8.26 -21.81
CA LEU A 49 2.63 9.36 -22.14
C LEU A 49 2.76 10.56 -21.17
N ASN A 50 3.32 10.37 -19.96
CA ASN A 50 3.46 11.41 -18.94
C ASN A 50 4.75 11.36 -18.09
N THR A 51 5.90 10.91 -18.62
CA THR A 51 7.14 10.87 -17.84
C THR A 51 7.54 12.25 -17.34
N ARG A 52 7.45 12.41 -16.02
CA ARG A 52 7.87 13.58 -15.23
C ARG A 52 9.23 13.22 -14.65
N LEU A 53 10.34 13.64 -15.26
CA LEU A 53 11.58 13.77 -14.50
C LEU A 53 11.33 14.90 -13.49
N ALA A 54 11.16 14.54 -12.22
CA ALA A 54 11.05 15.50 -11.13
C ALA A 54 12.46 15.83 -10.64
N LEU A 55 13.02 16.94 -11.11
CA LEU A 55 14.29 17.44 -10.61
C LEU A 55 14.06 17.99 -9.20
N ARG A 56 14.71 17.38 -8.21
CA ARG A 56 14.72 17.82 -6.81
C ARG A 56 16.11 18.32 -6.43
N PRO A 57 16.38 19.63 -6.58
CA PRO A 57 17.64 20.18 -6.14
C PRO A 57 17.66 20.22 -4.61
N VAL A 58 18.60 19.45 -4.06
CA VAL A 58 19.02 19.38 -2.65
C VAL A 58 18.04 18.75 -1.66
N LYS A 59 18.50 17.65 -1.07
CA LYS A 59 18.28 17.30 0.34
C LYS A 59 19.64 16.88 0.89
N LYS A 60 20.16 17.52 1.95
CA LYS A 60 21.26 16.93 2.72
C LYS A 60 20.79 16.56 4.12
N ASP A 61 21.28 15.39 4.48
CA ASP A 61 21.11 14.64 5.70
C ASP A 61 21.40 15.47 6.95
N LYS A 62 20.83 15.08 8.09
CA LYS A 62 20.94 15.78 9.39
C LYS A 62 22.35 15.73 10.01
N SER A 63 23.37 15.29 9.28
CA SER A 63 24.76 15.21 9.75
C SER A 63 25.55 16.45 9.33
N ARG A 64 26.07 17.16 10.33
CA ARG A 64 26.93 18.34 10.20
C ARG A 64 28.25 18.00 9.49
N HIS A 65 28.29 17.95 8.15
CA HIS A 65 29.53 18.14 7.38
C HIS A 65 29.19 18.69 5.99
N ILE A 66 29.29 20.02 5.86
CA ILE A 66 29.32 20.72 4.59
C ILE A 66 30.73 21.24 4.43
N LEU A 67 31.56 20.41 3.83
CA LEU A 67 32.78 20.72 3.08
C LEU A 67 33.09 19.39 2.38
N ASN A 68 33.14 19.41 1.04
CA ASN A 68 33.33 18.29 0.11
C ASN A 68 32.04 17.63 -0.41
N ASP A 69 31.56 18.15 -1.54
CA ASP A 69 30.70 17.45 -2.49
C ASP A 69 31.63 16.82 -3.55
N PRO A 70 31.71 15.48 -3.74
CA PRO A 70 32.68 14.91 -4.67
C PRO A 70 32.23 14.90 -6.15
N PHE A 71 30.98 15.25 -6.47
CA PHE A 71 30.51 15.33 -7.87
C PHE A 71 29.38 16.35 -8.00
N PRO A 72 29.35 17.20 -9.03
CA PRO A 72 28.40 18.29 -9.07
C PRO A 72 27.11 17.79 -9.74
N PHE A 73 25.98 17.93 -9.06
CA PHE A 73 24.64 17.70 -9.61
C PHE A 73 24.42 18.49 -10.93
N PHE A 74 25.09 19.62 -11.08
CA PHE A 74 24.97 20.51 -12.23
C PHE A 74 25.44 19.90 -13.56
N PRO A 75 26.70 19.45 -13.77
CA PRO A 75 27.12 18.86 -15.05
C PRO A 75 26.30 17.66 -15.51
N THR A 76 25.80 16.83 -14.58
CA THR A 76 24.93 15.69 -14.91
C THR A 76 23.54 16.16 -15.37
N CYS A 77 23.00 17.23 -14.78
CA CYS A 77 21.78 17.86 -15.31
C CYS A 77 21.98 18.41 -16.73
N PHE A 78 23.22 18.80 -17.09
CA PHE A 78 23.54 19.31 -18.43
C PHE A 78 23.59 18.23 -19.52
N THR A 79 23.72 16.95 -19.18
CA THR A 79 23.75 15.85 -20.16
C THR A 79 22.38 15.24 -20.48
N PHE A 80 21.32 15.57 -19.72
CA PHE A 80 19.97 15.06 -20.00
C PHE A 80 19.30 15.76 -21.20
N ASN A 81 18.52 14.98 -21.96
CA ASN A 81 17.64 15.50 -23.00
C ASN A 81 16.56 16.39 -22.39
N ASP A 82 16.44 17.61 -22.90
CA ASP A 82 15.56 18.63 -22.32
C ASP A 82 14.09 18.21 -22.32
N ARG A 83 13.65 17.29 -23.20
CA ARG A 83 12.25 16.81 -23.28
C ARG A 83 11.71 16.10 -22.03
N LEU A 84 12.57 15.73 -21.09
CA LEU A 84 12.20 14.87 -19.94
C LEU A 84 11.78 15.65 -18.68
N ALA A 85 12.18 16.91 -18.53
CA ALA A 85 12.04 17.70 -17.29
C ALA A 85 10.72 18.48 -17.19
N LYS A 86 9.57 17.80 -17.29
CA LYS A 86 8.24 18.46 -17.22
C LYS A 86 7.88 19.01 -15.82
N ARG A 87 8.57 18.61 -14.75
CA ARG A 87 8.30 19.03 -13.36
C ARG A 87 9.60 19.39 -12.63
N ILE A 88 9.62 20.54 -11.98
CA ILE A 88 10.71 20.96 -11.07
C ILE A 88 10.13 21.12 -9.67
N SER A 89 10.77 20.52 -8.67
CA SER A 89 10.41 20.67 -7.25
C SER A 89 11.63 21.16 -6.46
N ALA A 90 11.62 22.39 -5.96
CA ALA A 90 12.75 22.99 -5.24
C ALA A 90 12.43 23.27 -3.76
N THR A 91 13.41 23.09 -2.89
CA THR A 91 13.24 23.29 -1.44
C THR A 91 14.36 24.14 -0.85
N CYS A 92 14.02 25.06 0.06
CA CYS A 92 14.96 25.84 0.87
C CYS A 92 14.54 25.75 2.34
N SER A 93 15.36 25.18 3.22
CA SER A 93 14.96 24.89 4.62
C SER A 93 15.96 25.36 5.67
N THR A 94 15.48 25.57 6.91
CA THR A 94 16.22 26.09 8.08
C THR A 94 17.28 25.16 8.70
N ASP A 95 17.62 24.06 8.04
CA ASP A 95 18.59 23.06 8.54
C ASP A 95 20.06 23.48 8.35
N LEU A 96 20.33 24.61 7.69
CA LEU A 96 21.68 25.18 7.51
C LEU A 96 22.01 26.23 8.58
N ALA A 97 23.26 26.23 9.05
CA ALA A 97 23.76 27.14 10.09
C ALA A 97 23.84 28.62 9.63
N ASP A 98 23.73 28.89 8.33
CA ASP A 98 23.80 30.22 7.71
C ASP A 98 22.63 30.42 6.70
N PRO A 99 21.63 31.24 7.04
CA PRO A 99 20.48 31.54 6.17
C PRO A 99 20.86 32.11 4.80
N THR A 100 21.88 32.99 4.72
CA THR A 100 22.23 33.69 3.48
C THR A 100 22.76 32.71 2.44
N ARG A 101 23.65 31.80 2.85
CA ARG A 101 24.14 30.72 1.98
C ARG A 101 23.03 29.80 1.48
N CYS A 102 22.01 29.58 2.31
CA CYS A 102 20.86 28.74 2.00
C CYS A 102 20.01 29.36 0.88
N ILE A 103 19.75 30.66 0.98
CA ILE A 103 19.02 31.47 -0.01
C ILE A 103 19.81 31.54 -1.32
N ASP A 104 21.12 31.84 -1.27
CA ASP A 104 21.96 31.97 -2.47
C ASP A 104 22.10 30.64 -3.23
N ALA A 105 22.26 29.53 -2.50
CA ALA A 105 22.31 28.18 -3.08
C ALA A 105 20.98 27.81 -3.75
N PHE A 106 19.85 28.08 -3.08
CA PHE A 106 18.52 27.91 -3.67
C PHE A 106 18.36 28.76 -4.93
N ALA A 107 18.73 30.03 -4.86
CA ALA A 107 18.58 30.99 -5.95
C ALA A 107 19.33 30.56 -7.21
N THR A 108 20.61 30.25 -7.03
CA THR A 108 21.50 29.79 -8.12
C THR A 108 20.97 28.51 -8.75
N THR A 109 20.54 27.57 -7.92
CA THR A 109 20.12 26.25 -8.39
C THR A 109 18.78 26.30 -9.12
N LEU A 110 17.82 27.02 -8.56
CA LEU A 110 16.51 27.15 -9.18
C LEU A 110 16.61 27.88 -10.53
N MET A 111 17.30 29.02 -10.59
CA MET A 111 17.46 29.79 -11.83
C MET A 111 18.10 28.96 -12.93
N HIS A 112 19.24 28.33 -12.66
CA HIS A 112 19.98 27.60 -13.68
C HIS A 112 19.23 26.36 -14.17
N THR A 113 18.48 25.69 -13.28
CA THR A 113 17.65 24.54 -13.66
C THR A 113 16.46 24.97 -14.52
N CYS A 114 15.77 26.05 -14.12
CA CYS A 114 14.62 26.55 -14.87
C CYS A 114 15.01 27.19 -16.20
N ASP A 115 16.19 27.83 -16.29
CA ASP A 115 16.72 28.36 -17.54
C ASP A 115 17.00 27.24 -18.55
N LYS A 116 17.70 26.19 -18.12
CA LYS A 116 18.01 25.03 -18.97
C LYS A 116 16.76 24.36 -19.54
N PHE A 117 15.77 24.10 -18.69
CA PHE A 117 14.57 23.35 -19.06
C PHE A 117 13.37 24.24 -19.36
N SER A 118 13.60 25.52 -19.64
CA SER A 118 12.56 26.55 -19.74
C SER A 118 11.39 26.13 -20.65
N ASP A 119 11.68 25.68 -21.86
CA ASP A 119 10.64 25.40 -22.87
C ASP A 119 9.77 24.17 -22.57
N VAL A 120 10.20 23.28 -21.68
CA VAL A 120 9.53 21.98 -21.45
C VAL A 120 8.80 21.90 -20.11
N VAL A 121 9.16 22.75 -19.14
CA VAL A 121 8.64 22.68 -17.78
C VAL A 121 7.17 23.08 -17.77
N GLN A 122 6.33 22.20 -17.20
CA GLN A 122 4.89 22.42 -17.07
C GLN A 122 4.45 22.52 -15.61
N ILE A 123 5.24 22.03 -14.66
CA ILE A 123 4.91 22.06 -13.22
C ILE A 123 6.10 22.59 -12.44
N LEU A 124 5.88 23.64 -11.65
CA LEU A 124 6.87 24.18 -10.73
C LEU A 124 6.33 24.11 -9.30
N GLU A 125 7.07 23.45 -8.41
CA GLU A 125 6.71 23.28 -7.01
C GLU A 125 7.85 23.77 -6.12
N ILE A 126 7.54 24.67 -5.20
CA ILE A 126 8.49 25.38 -4.38
C ILE A 126 8.09 25.19 -2.92
N SER A 127 9.03 24.83 -2.05
CA SER A 127 8.85 24.76 -0.60
C SER A 127 9.97 25.53 0.09
N ILE A 128 9.65 26.63 0.77
CA ILE A 128 10.66 27.55 1.31
C ILE A 128 10.39 27.91 2.77
N ASP A 129 11.46 28.02 3.54
CA ASP A 129 11.42 28.53 4.91
C ASP A 129 11.82 30.01 5.01
N TYR A 130 12.45 30.55 3.95
CA TYR A 130 12.95 31.93 3.85
C TYR A 130 12.22 32.69 2.73
N GLU A 131 11.64 33.84 3.05
CA GLU A 131 10.84 34.64 2.12
C GLU A 131 11.69 35.23 0.99
N GLU A 132 12.96 35.53 1.25
CA GLU A 132 13.89 36.10 0.29
C GLU A 132 14.04 35.23 -0.98
N CYS A 133 13.80 33.92 -0.86
CA CYS A 133 13.78 32.99 -1.99
C CYS A 133 12.69 33.30 -3.02
N LEU A 134 11.61 34.00 -2.64
CA LEU A 134 10.54 34.40 -3.57
C LEU A 134 11.04 35.35 -4.65
N LYS A 135 12.10 36.13 -4.40
CA LYS A 135 12.73 36.97 -5.44
C LYS A 135 13.19 36.13 -6.62
N THR A 136 13.82 34.99 -6.33
CA THR A 136 14.27 34.04 -7.35
C THR A 136 13.10 33.39 -8.06
N VAL A 137 12.05 32.98 -7.32
CA VAL A 137 10.83 32.42 -7.92
C VAL A 137 10.23 33.42 -8.92
N TYR A 138 10.16 34.69 -8.57
CA TYR A 138 9.71 35.74 -9.47
C TYR A 138 10.59 35.85 -10.74
N GLN A 139 11.91 35.84 -10.60
CA GLN A 139 12.82 35.88 -11.76
C GLN A 139 12.63 34.69 -12.69
N VAL A 140 12.45 33.49 -12.13
CA VAL A 140 12.11 32.29 -12.91
C VAL A 140 10.81 32.47 -13.67
N LEU A 141 9.76 32.98 -13.02
CA LEU A 141 8.48 33.20 -13.69
C LEU A 141 8.58 34.25 -14.80
N LYS A 142 9.43 35.27 -14.61
CA LYS A 142 9.63 36.34 -15.58
C LYS A 142 10.43 35.91 -16.80
N HIS A 143 11.48 35.13 -16.61
CA HIS A 143 12.47 34.85 -17.65
C HIS A 143 12.48 33.40 -18.13
N CYS A 144 11.86 32.46 -17.40
CA CYS A 144 11.86 31.04 -17.71
C CYS A 144 10.43 30.47 -17.73
N CYS A 145 10.32 29.19 -18.12
CA CYS A 145 9.11 28.37 -18.04
C CYS A 145 7.88 29.00 -18.74
N PRO A 146 7.94 29.36 -20.05
CA PRO A 146 6.78 29.92 -20.77
C PRO A 146 5.58 28.95 -20.86
N ASN A 147 5.83 27.64 -20.79
CA ASN A 147 4.81 26.60 -20.91
C ASN A 147 4.26 26.08 -19.57
N LEU A 148 4.46 26.85 -18.50
CA LEU A 148 4.04 26.48 -17.15
C LEU A 148 2.52 26.32 -17.06
N LYS A 149 2.07 25.15 -16.58
CA LYS A 149 0.65 24.82 -16.35
C LYS A 149 0.26 24.80 -14.88
N GLN A 150 1.19 24.52 -13.98
CA GLN A 150 0.96 24.47 -12.54
C GLN A 150 2.09 25.16 -11.77
N LEU A 151 1.73 26.03 -10.84
CA LEU A 151 2.64 26.65 -9.89
C LEU A 151 2.18 26.34 -8.46
N ARG A 152 3.07 25.79 -7.64
CA ARG A 152 2.80 25.47 -6.23
C ARG A 152 3.89 26.07 -5.36
N ILE A 153 3.52 26.82 -4.34
CA ILE A 153 4.43 27.51 -3.42
C ILE A 153 3.97 27.25 -1.99
N GLY A 154 4.75 26.51 -1.23
CA GLY A 154 4.58 26.30 0.20
C GLY A 154 5.62 27.07 1.00
N ILE A 155 5.18 27.88 1.96
CA ILE A 155 6.05 28.73 2.78
C ILE A 155 5.86 28.37 4.25
N THR A 156 6.96 28.10 4.95
CA THR A 156 6.95 27.80 6.39
C THR A 156 8.00 28.64 7.12
N VAL A 157 7.63 29.86 7.50
CA VAL A 157 8.53 30.75 8.25
C VAL A 157 8.60 30.30 9.71
N ASN A 158 9.80 30.10 10.25
CA ASN A 158 10.00 29.80 11.66
C ASN A 158 10.08 31.09 12.49
N PRO A 159 9.11 31.37 13.39
CA PRO A 159 9.06 32.62 14.16
C PRO A 159 10.22 32.78 15.15
N TYR A 160 10.92 31.69 15.52
CA TYR A 160 12.02 31.70 16.51
C TYR A 160 13.41 31.88 15.90
N LYS A 161 13.53 31.92 14.55
CA LYS A 161 14.81 32.02 13.83
C LYS A 161 14.89 33.24 12.91
N THR A 162 14.04 34.24 13.10
CA THR A 162 13.97 35.43 12.24
C THR A 162 15.19 36.33 12.41
N SER A 163 16.20 36.15 11.54
CA SER A 163 17.13 37.24 11.25
C SER A 163 16.37 38.37 10.56
N ARG A 164 16.61 39.62 10.97
CA ARG A 164 16.05 40.85 10.37
C ARG A 164 15.95 40.74 8.84
N SER A 165 14.73 40.61 8.31
CA SER A 165 14.48 40.61 6.87
C SER A 165 14.95 41.95 6.30
N ARG A 166 15.89 41.92 5.36
CA ARG A 166 16.22 43.11 4.56
C ARG A 166 15.10 43.28 3.52
N GLY A 167 14.44 44.43 3.55
CA GLY A 167 13.22 44.74 2.79
C GLY A 167 13.19 44.15 1.38
N CYS A 168 12.20 43.30 1.13
CA CYS A 168 11.79 42.94 -0.22
C CYS A 168 10.88 44.06 -0.73
N GLU A 169 11.30 44.76 -1.79
CA GLU A 169 10.51 45.82 -2.42
C GLU A 169 9.29 45.23 -3.15
N ILE A 170 8.17 45.96 -3.14
CA ILE A 170 6.91 45.57 -3.78
C ILE A 170 7.12 45.46 -5.30
N LEU A 171 6.65 44.35 -5.90
CA LEU A 171 6.76 44.11 -7.35
C LEU A 171 5.68 44.90 -8.10
N PRO A 172 6.01 45.63 -9.18
CA PRO A 172 5.02 46.31 -10.02
C PRO A 172 4.11 45.34 -10.79
N GLU A 173 2.83 45.71 -10.97
CA GLU A 173 1.77 44.83 -11.50
C GLU A 173 1.95 44.40 -12.98
N SER A 174 2.72 45.12 -13.79
CA SER A 174 2.77 44.96 -15.26
C SER A 174 3.99 44.20 -15.82
N LEU A 175 4.67 43.39 -15.01
CA LEU A 175 6.02 42.89 -15.36
C LEU A 175 6.13 41.44 -15.85
N LEU A 176 5.12 40.59 -15.66
CA LEU A 176 5.16 39.22 -16.19
C LEU A 176 4.48 39.17 -17.56
N GLU A 177 5.12 38.48 -18.51
CA GLU A 177 4.48 38.13 -19.77
C GLU A 177 3.24 37.25 -19.52
N PRO A 178 2.19 37.32 -20.37
CA PRO A 178 0.99 36.53 -20.19
C PRO A 178 1.26 35.02 -20.08
N LYS A 179 0.94 34.43 -18.94
CA LYS A 179 1.05 32.99 -18.65
C LYS A 179 -0.26 32.28 -18.97
N THR A 180 -0.64 32.28 -20.25
CA THR A 180 -1.94 31.73 -20.71
C THR A 180 -2.09 30.22 -20.49
N ASN A 181 -0.99 29.49 -20.33
CA ASN A 181 -0.98 28.05 -20.06
C ASN A 181 -1.18 27.70 -18.58
N LEU A 182 -1.01 28.66 -17.67
CA LEU A 182 -1.09 28.42 -16.23
C LEU A 182 -2.54 28.28 -15.80
N THR A 183 -2.92 27.05 -15.41
CA THR A 183 -4.29 26.71 -15.01
C THR A 183 -4.42 26.44 -13.52
N LEU A 184 -3.31 26.15 -12.81
CA LEU A 184 -3.32 25.86 -11.38
C LEU A 184 -2.29 26.73 -10.65
N LEU A 185 -2.75 27.44 -9.61
CA LEU A 185 -1.92 28.18 -8.68
C LEU A 185 -2.21 27.73 -7.25
N THR A 186 -1.22 27.20 -6.55
CA THR A 186 -1.34 26.89 -5.12
C THR A 186 -0.32 27.70 -4.34
N VAL A 187 -0.79 28.54 -3.43
CA VAL A 187 0.07 29.24 -2.47
C VAL A 187 -0.44 28.99 -1.07
N SER A 188 0.42 28.45 -0.21
CA SER A 188 0.16 28.21 1.21
C SER A 188 1.28 28.82 2.04
N SER A 189 0.96 29.59 3.06
CA SER A 189 1.93 30.22 3.94
C SER A 189 1.37 30.37 5.34
N ASN A 190 2.22 30.21 6.34
CA ASN A 190 1.89 30.55 7.74
C ASN A 190 2.06 32.04 8.08
N GLN A 191 2.57 32.84 7.13
CA GLN A 191 2.74 34.29 7.26
C GLN A 191 2.49 34.95 5.90
N VAL A 192 1.65 35.99 5.87
CA VAL A 192 1.40 36.78 4.65
C VAL A 192 2.13 38.11 4.75
N THR A 193 2.92 38.41 3.73
CA THR A 193 3.81 39.57 3.67
C THR A 193 3.56 40.38 2.41
N PRO A 194 3.89 41.69 2.39
CA PRO A 194 3.67 42.54 1.21
C PRO A 194 4.33 42.02 -0.07
N PHE A 195 5.48 41.34 0.03
CA PHE A 195 6.14 40.76 -1.13
C PHE A 195 5.40 39.53 -1.66
N LEU A 196 4.96 38.63 -0.77
CA LEU A 196 4.18 37.46 -1.14
C LEU A 196 2.86 37.87 -1.81
N THR A 197 2.15 38.83 -1.23
CA THR A 197 0.88 39.32 -1.80
C THR A 197 1.09 39.96 -3.16
N SER A 198 2.13 40.78 -3.31
CA SER A 198 2.53 41.37 -4.58
C SER A 198 2.87 40.31 -5.64
N LEU A 199 3.63 39.27 -5.29
CA LEU A 199 3.92 38.15 -6.19
C LEU A 199 2.65 37.42 -6.65
N ILE A 200 1.74 37.11 -5.72
CA ILE A 200 0.47 36.47 -6.04
C ILE A 200 -0.34 37.36 -7.00
N GLN A 201 -0.45 38.67 -6.73
CA GLN A 201 -1.19 39.60 -7.59
C GLN A 201 -0.63 39.62 -9.02
N VAL A 202 0.69 39.70 -9.17
CA VAL A 202 1.34 39.72 -10.49
C VAL A 202 1.10 38.41 -11.24
N VAL A 203 1.18 37.26 -10.57
CA VAL A 203 0.91 35.95 -11.19
C VAL A 203 -0.54 35.82 -11.61
N VAL A 204 -1.49 36.21 -10.75
CA VAL A 204 -2.93 36.18 -11.06
C VAL A 204 -3.25 37.08 -12.26
N THR A 205 -2.71 38.30 -12.27
CA THR A 205 -2.93 39.28 -13.35
C THR A 205 -2.39 38.76 -14.69
N ALA A 206 -1.24 38.08 -14.68
CA ALA A 206 -0.61 37.53 -15.88
C ALA A 206 -1.28 36.23 -16.38
N SER A 207 -2.17 35.60 -15.61
CA SER A 207 -2.66 34.23 -15.87
C SER A 207 -4.19 34.18 -16.06
N PRO A 208 -4.72 34.61 -17.22
CA PRO A 208 -6.17 34.77 -17.43
C PRO A 208 -6.97 33.45 -17.44
N ASN A 209 -6.29 32.30 -17.56
CA ASN A 209 -6.91 30.97 -17.68
C ASN A 209 -6.77 30.12 -16.39
N LEU A 210 -6.50 30.74 -15.24
CA LEU A 210 -6.46 30.05 -13.96
C LEU A 210 -7.81 29.42 -13.65
N MET A 211 -7.82 28.09 -13.45
CA MET A 211 -9.00 27.29 -13.11
C MET A 211 -9.01 26.88 -11.64
N ASP A 212 -7.85 26.47 -11.10
CA ASP A 212 -7.73 26.01 -9.72
C ASP A 212 -6.78 26.91 -8.94
N VAL A 213 -7.30 27.63 -7.94
CA VAL A 213 -6.52 28.57 -7.15
C VAL A 213 -6.61 28.26 -5.65
N THR A 214 -5.46 28.20 -4.99
CA THR A 214 -5.34 28.18 -3.53
C THR A 214 -4.54 29.39 -3.07
N LEU A 215 -5.09 30.14 -2.11
CA LEU A 215 -4.49 31.35 -1.55
C LEU A 215 -4.30 31.21 -0.04
N PRO A 216 -3.22 31.75 0.54
CA PRO A 216 -3.08 31.83 1.99
C PRO A 216 -4.08 32.84 2.57
N TRP A 217 -4.56 32.60 3.80
CA TRP A 217 -5.38 33.56 4.52
C TRP A 217 -4.71 34.93 4.66
N GLY A 218 -5.48 36.00 4.48
CA GLY A 218 -5.01 37.38 4.70
C GLY A 218 -4.65 38.13 3.41
N PHE A 219 -4.91 37.56 2.23
CA PHE A 219 -4.76 38.26 0.96
C PHE A 219 -5.81 37.86 -0.07
N CYS A 220 -6.38 38.85 -0.74
CA CYS A 220 -7.42 38.68 -1.75
C CYS A 220 -6.99 39.39 -3.05
N PRO A 221 -6.36 38.68 -4.02
CA PRO A 221 -5.94 39.28 -5.27
C PRO A 221 -7.15 39.70 -6.13
N ASP A 222 -6.91 40.66 -7.03
CA ASP A 222 -7.90 41.05 -8.03
C ASP A 222 -7.97 40.04 -9.17
N PHE A 223 -9.15 39.44 -9.37
CA PHE A 223 -9.44 38.47 -10.43
C PHE A 223 -10.17 39.08 -11.63
N ALA A 224 -10.21 40.41 -11.78
CA ALA A 224 -10.89 41.07 -12.90
C ALA A 224 -10.51 40.53 -14.29
N ASN A 225 -9.29 40.04 -14.47
CA ASN A 225 -8.80 39.45 -15.74
C ASN A 225 -9.02 37.93 -15.87
N SER A 226 -9.59 37.28 -14.84
CA SER A 226 -9.85 35.84 -14.85
C SER A 226 -11.04 35.50 -15.74
N LYS A 227 -10.84 34.55 -16.65
CA LYS A 227 -11.89 34.09 -17.58
C LYS A 227 -12.60 32.83 -17.12
N ARG A 228 -11.99 32.04 -16.23
CA ARG A 228 -12.43 30.66 -15.96
C ARG A 228 -11.96 30.14 -14.60
N LEU A 229 -12.36 30.77 -13.50
CA LEU A 229 -12.04 30.27 -12.16
C LEU A 229 -13.07 29.24 -11.68
N GLU A 230 -12.71 27.96 -11.66
CA GLU A 230 -13.61 26.85 -11.27
C GLU A 230 -13.46 26.48 -9.79
N THR A 231 -12.23 26.46 -9.24
CA THR A 231 -11.96 26.12 -7.85
C THR A 231 -11.22 27.24 -7.15
N LEU A 232 -11.73 27.67 -5.99
CA LEU A 232 -11.06 28.61 -5.09
C LEU A 232 -10.96 28.01 -3.68
N MET A 233 -9.74 27.93 -3.16
CA MET A 233 -9.47 27.51 -1.78
C MET A 233 -8.72 28.61 -1.02
N ILE A 234 -9.23 28.99 0.14
CA ILE A 234 -8.51 29.81 1.12
C ILE A 234 -7.89 28.86 2.13
N ALA A 235 -6.57 28.77 2.11
CA ALA A 235 -5.75 27.96 2.98
C ALA A 235 -5.55 28.67 4.33
N LEU A 236 -5.96 28.00 5.40
CA LEU A 236 -5.97 28.54 6.77
C LEU A 236 -4.77 28.05 7.59
N ASP A 237 -3.68 27.71 6.90
CA ASP A 237 -2.52 27.00 7.45
C ASP A 237 -1.84 27.79 8.57
N ARG A 238 -1.79 27.19 9.77
CA ARG A 238 -1.07 27.71 10.95
C ARG A 238 -1.47 29.14 11.38
N THR A 239 -2.55 29.70 10.85
CA THR A 239 -3.14 30.96 11.34
C THR A 239 -3.98 30.67 12.59
N ARG A 240 -3.89 31.50 13.64
CA ARG A 240 -4.77 31.33 14.80
C ARG A 240 -6.16 31.84 14.45
N ALA A 241 -7.19 31.09 14.79
CA ALA A 241 -8.58 31.46 14.52
C ALA A 241 -8.95 32.88 15.01
N ILE A 242 -8.42 33.29 16.17
CA ILE A 242 -8.65 34.63 16.72
C ILE A 242 -8.10 35.75 15.82
N ASP A 243 -6.97 35.52 15.15
CA ASP A 243 -6.36 36.52 14.27
C ASP A 243 -7.18 36.69 12.97
N ILE A 244 -7.83 35.61 12.52
CA ILE A 244 -8.75 35.63 11.37
C ILE A 244 -10.01 36.40 11.75
N ALA A 245 -10.61 36.10 12.90
CA ALA A 245 -11.85 36.72 13.36
C ALA A 245 -11.72 38.23 13.61
N GLN A 246 -10.54 38.73 13.97
CA GLN A 246 -10.29 40.16 14.23
C GLN A 246 -9.88 40.95 12.98
N ALA A 247 -9.73 40.30 11.81
CA ALA A 247 -9.26 40.92 10.57
C ALA A 247 -10.42 41.38 9.66
N ASP A 248 -11.29 42.27 10.15
CA ASP A 248 -12.50 42.73 9.43
C ASP A 248 -12.22 43.33 8.04
N GLY A 249 -11.08 43.99 7.87
CA GLY A 249 -10.64 44.51 6.57
C GLY A 249 -10.45 43.39 5.54
N ASN A 250 -9.71 42.35 5.89
CA ASN A 250 -9.44 41.19 5.03
C ASN A 250 -10.72 40.38 4.73
N LEU A 251 -11.65 40.29 5.69
CA LEU A 251 -12.95 39.64 5.50
C LEU A 251 -13.82 40.40 4.49
N SER A 252 -13.78 41.73 4.52
CA SER A 252 -14.47 42.59 3.56
C SER A 252 -13.87 42.48 2.15
N GLU A 253 -12.54 42.41 2.05
CA GLU A 253 -11.84 42.20 0.78
C GLU A 253 -12.13 40.82 0.17
N LEU A 254 -12.21 39.77 1.00
CA LEU A 254 -12.59 38.43 0.56
C LEU A 254 -14.01 38.43 -0.01
N SER A 255 -14.93 39.14 0.64
CA SER A 255 -16.31 39.30 0.15
C SER A 255 -16.32 39.96 -1.23
N ARG A 256 -15.55 41.04 -1.42
CA ARG A 256 -15.38 41.72 -2.71
C ARG A 256 -14.79 40.81 -3.78
N MET A 257 -13.78 40.00 -3.43
CA MET A 257 -13.16 39.05 -4.36
C MET A 257 -14.15 37.96 -4.80
N LEU A 258 -14.95 37.43 -3.87
CA LEU A 258 -16.00 36.46 -4.20
C LEU A 258 -17.08 37.07 -5.10
N ASP A 259 -17.41 38.37 -4.96
CA ASP A 259 -18.35 39.07 -5.86
C ASP A 259 -17.83 39.11 -7.31
N GLN A 260 -16.51 39.07 -7.52
CA GLN A 260 -15.90 39.07 -8.85
C GLN A 260 -15.99 37.71 -9.55
N VAL A 261 -15.87 36.61 -8.80
CA VAL A 261 -15.66 35.26 -9.37
C VAL A 261 -16.75 34.24 -9.03
N GLY A 262 -17.68 34.57 -8.14
CA GLY A 262 -18.62 33.60 -7.57
C GLY A 262 -19.53 32.90 -8.57
N ASP A 263 -19.85 33.52 -9.70
CA ASP A 263 -20.64 32.94 -10.79
C ASP A 263 -19.87 31.93 -11.65
N GLN A 264 -18.53 31.90 -11.52
CA GLN A 264 -17.63 30.98 -12.20
C GLN A 264 -17.36 29.72 -11.38
N LEU A 265 -17.39 29.83 -10.05
CA LEU A 265 -16.95 28.78 -9.12
C LEU A 265 -17.84 27.53 -9.16
N VAL A 266 -17.20 26.39 -9.34
CA VAL A 266 -17.73 25.04 -9.14
C VAL A 266 -17.40 24.55 -7.73
N SER A 267 -16.25 24.95 -7.18
CA SER A 267 -15.85 24.60 -5.81
C SER A 267 -15.26 25.78 -5.04
N LEU A 268 -15.72 25.96 -3.81
CA LEU A 268 -15.22 26.96 -2.86
C LEU A 268 -14.86 26.30 -1.54
N SER A 269 -13.69 26.59 -0.99
CA SER A 269 -13.19 25.95 0.24
C SER A 269 -12.49 26.93 1.20
N PHE A 270 -12.81 26.84 2.49
CA PHE A 270 -12.10 27.46 3.62
C PHE A 270 -11.62 26.34 4.56
N ARG A 271 -10.32 26.00 4.51
CA ARG A 271 -9.77 24.83 5.24
C ARG A 271 -8.25 24.91 5.46
N ASP A 272 -7.75 24.12 6.42
CA ASP A 272 -6.32 23.86 6.62
C ASP A 272 -5.83 22.84 5.55
N VAL A 273 -4.66 23.08 4.96
CA VAL A 273 -4.06 22.30 3.87
C VAL A 273 -2.89 21.44 4.39
N LEU A 274 -2.10 21.97 5.33
CA LEU A 274 -0.89 21.33 5.84
C LEU A 274 -1.17 20.34 6.97
N ARG A 275 -2.26 20.50 7.72
CA ARG A 275 -2.67 19.50 8.71
C ARG A 275 -3.60 18.46 8.07
N LYS A 276 -3.13 17.22 7.92
CA LYS A 276 -4.02 16.05 7.81
C LYS A 276 -4.75 15.75 9.12
N GLU A 277 -4.34 16.38 10.22
CA GLU A 277 -5.00 16.33 11.52
C GLU A 277 -5.98 17.49 11.67
N GLU A 278 -7.14 17.19 12.27
CA GLU A 278 -8.26 18.13 12.39
C GLU A 278 -7.89 19.39 13.19
N VAL A 279 -8.50 20.53 12.84
CA VAL A 279 -8.20 21.85 13.42
C VAL A 279 -8.31 21.78 14.95
N ARG A 280 -7.24 22.12 15.68
CA ARG A 280 -7.29 22.19 17.15
C ARG A 280 -8.26 23.29 17.54
N MET A 281 -9.37 22.89 18.15
CA MET A 281 -10.37 23.79 18.69
C MET A 281 -9.74 24.76 19.70
N ILE A 282 -9.95 26.06 19.50
CA ILE A 282 -9.40 27.13 20.35
C ILE A 282 -10.55 27.72 21.17
N ASP A 283 -10.30 27.97 22.46
CA ASP A 283 -11.25 28.68 23.30
C ASP A 283 -11.06 30.19 23.09
N PHE A 284 -11.96 30.80 22.32
CA PHE A 284 -12.06 32.26 22.20
C PHE A 284 -13.53 32.68 22.21
N GLU A 285 -13.81 33.81 22.85
CA GLU A 285 -15.14 34.41 22.89
C GLU A 285 -15.34 35.25 21.63
N ASN A 286 -15.98 34.67 20.61
CA ASN A 286 -16.47 35.45 19.48
C ASN A 286 -17.88 35.94 19.86
N SER A 287 -17.96 37.11 20.50
CA SER A 287 -19.25 37.70 20.90
C SER A 287 -19.88 38.58 19.82
N ASN A 288 -19.19 38.84 18.70
CA ASN A 288 -19.68 39.68 17.61
C ASN A 288 -19.66 38.96 16.25
N PRO A 289 -20.66 39.18 15.39
CA PRO A 289 -20.65 38.69 14.01
C PRO A 289 -19.50 39.34 13.23
N THR A 290 -18.68 38.51 12.59
CA THR A 290 -17.58 38.93 11.72
C THR A 290 -18.07 39.74 10.51
N GLY A 291 -17.28 40.69 10.00
CA GLY A 291 -17.64 41.51 8.83
C GLY A 291 -17.79 40.78 7.49
N PHE A 292 -17.54 39.47 7.43
CA PHE A 292 -17.64 38.66 6.20
C PHE A 292 -19.08 38.50 5.72
N ARG A 293 -19.31 38.65 4.40
CA ARG A 293 -20.60 38.40 3.76
C ARG A 293 -20.39 37.68 2.43
N PHE A 294 -21.25 36.70 2.14
CA PHE A 294 -21.28 36.11 0.82
C PHE A 294 -21.77 37.12 -0.24
N PRO A 295 -21.31 36.99 -1.50
CA PRO A 295 -21.77 37.79 -2.61
C PRO A 295 -23.28 37.90 -2.72
N LYS A 296 -23.77 39.06 -3.15
CA LYS A 296 -25.19 39.20 -3.53
C LYS A 296 -25.51 38.52 -4.86
N ARG A 297 -24.49 38.26 -5.68
CA ARG A 297 -24.61 37.56 -6.97
C ARG A 297 -24.83 36.07 -6.77
N ARG A 298 -25.59 35.44 -7.68
CA ARG A 298 -25.92 34.01 -7.61
C ARG A 298 -24.73 33.14 -8.00
N MET A 299 -24.37 32.16 -7.16
CA MET A 299 -23.30 31.19 -7.40
C MET A 299 -23.85 29.93 -8.11
N LEU A 300 -24.40 30.11 -9.32
CA LEU A 300 -25.21 29.09 -9.99
C LEU A 300 -24.46 27.78 -10.33
N LYS A 301 -23.13 27.85 -10.50
CA LYS A 301 -22.28 26.71 -10.85
C LYS A 301 -21.73 25.96 -9.64
N LEU A 302 -21.91 26.48 -8.43
CA LEU A 302 -21.28 25.94 -7.24
C LEU A 302 -21.85 24.57 -6.91
N GLN A 303 -21.00 23.54 -7.00
CA GLN A 303 -21.33 22.15 -6.71
C GLN A 303 -20.75 21.68 -5.37
N LYS A 304 -19.61 22.25 -4.95
CA LYS A 304 -18.89 21.84 -3.73
C LYS A 304 -18.55 23.03 -2.87
N PHE A 305 -19.10 23.07 -1.66
CA PHE A 305 -18.79 24.11 -0.69
C PHE A 305 -18.22 23.51 0.59
N TRP A 306 -17.02 23.94 0.97
CA TRP A 306 -16.32 23.46 2.16
C TRP A 306 -15.99 24.62 3.09
N ASN A 307 -16.53 24.62 4.30
CA ASN A 307 -16.31 25.67 5.29
C ASN A 307 -16.03 25.05 6.66
N GLN A 308 -14.75 24.93 7.04
CA GLN A 308 -14.38 24.36 8.35
C GLN A 308 -14.46 25.35 9.51
N MET A 309 -14.66 26.65 9.23
CA MET A 309 -14.66 27.71 10.23
C MET A 309 -15.90 28.60 10.06
N ALA A 310 -17.10 28.00 10.07
CA ALA A 310 -18.37 28.71 9.84
C ALA A 310 -18.69 29.76 10.93
N ASP A 311 -18.05 29.66 12.10
CA ASP A 311 -18.06 30.67 13.16
C ASP A 311 -17.30 31.95 12.81
N ILE A 312 -16.47 31.91 11.75
CA ILE A 312 -15.73 33.05 11.22
C ILE A 312 -16.21 33.40 9.80
N PHE A 313 -16.37 32.39 8.93
CA PHE A 313 -16.91 32.57 7.58
C PHE A 313 -18.41 32.25 7.60
N GLN A 314 -19.20 33.14 8.21
CA GLN A 314 -20.66 32.95 8.32
C GLN A 314 -21.30 32.74 6.94
N CYS A 315 -22.14 31.71 6.83
CA CYS A 315 -22.77 31.29 5.58
C CYS A 315 -24.31 31.22 5.65
N ASP A 316 -24.94 31.66 6.73
CA ASP A 316 -26.40 31.68 6.87
C ASP A 316 -27.09 32.43 5.71
N ASP A 317 -26.54 33.60 5.34
CA ASP A 317 -27.08 34.42 4.25
C ASP A 317 -27.01 33.71 2.88
N LEU A 318 -26.03 32.82 2.69
CA LEU A 318 -25.90 32.01 1.48
C LEU A 318 -27.06 31.01 1.36
N PHE A 319 -27.45 30.38 2.47
CA PHE A 319 -28.52 29.37 2.50
C PHE A 319 -29.93 29.96 2.48
N ARG A 320 -30.11 31.22 2.92
CA ARG A 320 -31.40 31.95 2.79
C ARG A 320 -31.87 32.03 1.34
N ASN A 321 -30.94 32.09 0.39
CA ASN A 321 -31.22 32.20 -1.04
C ASN A 321 -30.87 30.91 -1.79
N ILE A 322 -31.39 29.75 -1.38
CA ILE A 322 -31.07 28.45 -2.00
C ILE A 322 -31.22 28.41 -3.54
N GLU A 323 -32.12 29.21 -4.13
CA GLU A 323 -32.28 29.36 -5.59
C GLU A 323 -31.01 29.89 -6.28
N SER A 324 -30.09 30.47 -5.51
CA SER A 324 -28.78 30.90 -5.96
C SER A 324 -27.74 29.77 -6.03
N LEU A 325 -28.06 28.58 -5.49
CA LEU A 325 -27.22 27.39 -5.40
C LEU A 325 -27.89 26.12 -5.97
N PRO A 326 -28.45 26.15 -7.19
CA PRO A 326 -29.23 25.02 -7.73
C PRO A 326 -28.40 23.75 -7.95
N GLY A 327 -27.08 23.88 -8.13
CA GLY A 327 -26.18 22.76 -8.42
C GLY A 327 -25.41 22.22 -7.21
N LEU A 328 -25.67 22.69 -5.98
CA LEU A 328 -24.88 22.29 -4.81
C LEU A 328 -25.10 20.81 -4.50
N GLU A 329 -24.07 19.99 -4.69
CA GLU A 329 -24.08 18.53 -4.47
C GLU A 329 -23.35 18.13 -3.19
N THR A 330 -22.34 18.90 -2.77
CA THR A 330 -21.49 18.59 -1.62
C THR A 330 -21.34 19.80 -0.69
N LEU A 331 -21.64 19.60 0.59
CA LEU A 331 -21.51 20.60 1.64
C LEU A 331 -20.67 20.04 2.78
N VAL A 332 -19.65 20.79 3.19
CA VAL A 332 -18.91 20.54 4.43
C VAL A 332 -18.99 21.78 5.30
N ILE A 333 -19.49 21.63 6.51
CA ILE A 333 -19.61 22.71 7.50
C ILE A 333 -18.96 22.31 8.81
N GLY A 334 -18.28 23.25 9.45
CA GLY A 334 -17.59 23.04 10.72
C GLY A 334 -17.35 24.33 11.48
N LYS A 335 -16.73 24.22 12.64
CA LYS A 335 -16.35 25.36 13.49
C LYS A 335 -14.97 25.16 14.12
N VAL A 336 -14.40 26.23 14.66
CA VAL A 336 -13.10 26.19 15.37
C VAL A 336 -13.20 26.60 16.84
N SER A 337 -14.16 27.44 17.20
CA SER A 337 -14.41 27.79 18.60
C SER A 337 -15.18 26.68 19.32
N LYS A 338 -14.70 26.25 20.49
CA LYS A 338 -15.46 25.31 21.34
C LYS A 338 -16.73 25.93 21.91
N LYS A 339 -16.74 27.26 22.10
CA LYS A 339 -17.87 28.00 22.65
C LYS A 339 -18.93 28.38 21.61
N SER A 340 -18.68 28.12 20.32
CA SER A 340 -19.63 28.44 19.24
C SER A 340 -20.66 27.33 19.02
N ASN A 341 -21.91 27.73 18.81
CA ASN A 341 -23.04 26.88 18.39
C ASN A 341 -23.45 27.13 16.92
N CYS A 342 -22.59 27.80 16.13
CA CYS A 342 -22.94 28.28 14.79
C CYS A 342 -23.40 27.17 13.83
N VAL A 343 -22.83 25.96 13.92
CA VAL A 343 -23.22 24.83 13.06
C VAL A 343 -24.66 24.43 13.33
N ASP A 344 -25.02 24.29 14.61
CA ASP A 344 -26.40 23.99 15.03
C ASP A 344 -27.37 25.11 14.61
N GLU A 345 -26.96 26.38 14.72
CA GLU A 345 -27.77 27.53 14.28
C GLU A 345 -27.97 27.56 12.77
N ILE A 346 -26.92 27.33 11.97
CA ILE A 346 -26.99 27.22 10.50
C ILE A 346 -27.97 26.12 10.11
N LEU A 347 -27.89 24.95 10.75
CA LEU A 347 -28.81 23.85 10.49
C LEU A 347 -30.25 24.20 10.88
N ARG A 348 -30.49 24.77 12.06
CA ARG A 348 -31.83 25.23 12.46
C ARG A 348 -32.39 26.27 11.50
N ASN A 349 -31.56 27.22 11.05
CA ASN A 349 -31.94 28.22 10.06
C ASN A 349 -32.36 27.57 8.74
N ILE A 350 -31.57 26.61 8.25
CA ILE A 350 -31.91 25.82 7.06
C ILE A 350 -33.28 25.14 7.22
N PHE A 351 -33.54 24.52 8.38
CA PHE A 351 -34.79 23.83 8.65
C PHE A 351 -35.98 24.79 8.78
N HIS A 352 -35.82 25.92 9.48
CA HIS A 352 -36.86 26.93 9.62
C HIS A 352 -37.28 27.58 8.30
N LEU A 353 -36.35 27.67 7.33
CA LEU A 353 -36.64 28.20 6.01
C LEU A 353 -37.53 27.27 5.15
N ASN A 354 -37.78 26.03 5.61
CA ASN A 354 -38.53 25.00 4.87
C ASN A 354 -38.03 24.80 3.42
N LYS A 355 -36.73 24.99 3.18
CA LYS A 355 -36.10 24.83 1.87
C LYS A 355 -35.60 23.41 1.68
N ILE A 356 -35.76 22.90 0.46
CA ILE A 356 -35.33 21.55 0.06
C ILE A 356 -34.09 21.67 -0.83
N PHE A 357 -32.99 21.06 -0.38
CA PHE A 357 -31.75 20.95 -1.12
C PHE A 357 -31.76 19.68 -1.99
N GLY A 358 -32.52 19.72 -3.08
CA GLY A 358 -32.74 18.53 -3.93
C GLY A 358 -31.50 18.00 -4.65
N SER A 359 -30.50 18.84 -4.92
CA SER A 359 -29.27 18.44 -5.63
C SER A 359 -28.20 17.83 -4.71
N MET A 360 -28.36 17.97 -3.40
CA MET A 360 -27.37 17.56 -2.39
C MET A 360 -27.25 16.04 -2.30
N LYS A 361 -26.03 15.54 -2.46
CA LYS A 361 -25.69 14.11 -2.36
C LYS A 361 -24.74 13.80 -1.20
N ASN A 362 -23.87 14.74 -0.84
CA ASN A 362 -22.84 14.54 0.18
C ASN A 362 -22.87 15.66 1.23
N LEU A 363 -22.99 15.29 2.51
CA LEU A 363 -23.00 16.24 3.61
C LEU A 363 -22.00 15.82 4.67
N LYS A 364 -21.13 16.75 5.08
CA LYS A 364 -20.18 16.53 6.17
C LYS A 364 -20.32 17.61 7.22
N ILE A 365 -20.60 17.19 8.44
CA ILE A 365 -20.81 18.07 9.59
C ILE A 365 -19.65 17.81 10.56
N LEU A 366 -18.76 18.79 10.65
CA LEU A 366 -17.64 18.82 11.57
C LEU A 366 -18.12 19.49 12.85
N GLU A 367 -18.69 18.69 13.75
CA GLU A 367 -19.22 19.04 15.08
C GLU A 367 -20.69 19.48 15.12
N MET A 368 -21.52 18.59 15.67
CA MET A 368 -22.94 18.80 15.99
C MET A 368 -23.21 18.26 17.40
N HIS A 369 -24.05 18.95 18.18
CA HIS A 369 -24.31 18.59 19.58
C HIS A 369 -25.76 18.28 19.90
N ASP A 370 -26.68 18.75 19.07
CA ASP A 370 -28.12 18.60 19.25
C ASP A 370 -28.65 17.45 18.36
N PRO A 371 -28.98 16.28 18.93
CA PRO A 371 -29.48 15.14 18.15
C PRO A 371 -30.85 15.41 17.51
N THR A 372 -31.62 16.39 17.99
CA THR A 372 -32.93 16.73 17.38
C THR A 372 -32.80 17.30 15.97
N LEU A 373 -31.60 17.79 15.60
CA LEU A 373 -31.31 18.30 14.26
C LEU A 373 -31.23 17.20 13.19
N LEU A 374 -31.01 15.94 13.60
CA LEU A 374 -30.87 14.79 12.70
C LEU A 374 -32.13 14.55 11.86
N ASP A 375 -33.32 14.64 12.48
CA ASP A 375 -34.59 14.48 11.77
C ASP A 375 -34.82 15.59 10.73
N GLY A 376 -34.34 16.80 11.04
CA GLY A 376 -34.39 17.96 10.14
C GLY A 376 -33.57 17.73 8.86
N LEU A 377 -32.43 17.04 8.96
CA LEU A 377 -31.56 16.74 7.80
C LEU A 377 -32.28 15.92 6.73
N LYS A 378 -33.07 14.92 7.14
CA LYS A 378 -33.84 14.08 6.21
C LYS A 378 -34.83 14.91 5.39
N THR A 379 -35.45 15.91 6.01
CA THR A 379 -36.43 16.79 5.36
C THR A 379 -35.74 17.80 4.45
N ALA A 380 -34.63 18.39 4.89
CA ALA A 380 -33.91 19.40 4.12
C ALA A 380 -33.10 18.80 2.95
N PHE A 381 -32.61 17.57 3.06
CA PHE A 381 -31.70 16.92 2.10
C PHE A 381 -32.23 15.56 1.62
N PRO A 382 -33.38 15.48 0.93
CA PRO A 382 -34.05 14.21 0.65
C PRO A 382 -33.25 13.23 -0.24
N ASN A 383 -32.32 13.73 -1.06
CA ASN A 383 -31.53 12.93 -2.01
C ASN A 383 -30.10 12.63 -1.51
N LEU A 384 -29.83 12.80 -0.21
CA LEU A 384 -28.52 12.59 0.36
C LEU A 384 -28.10 11.11 0.28
N GLU A 385 -26.94 10.84 -0.33
CA GLU A 385 -26.38 9.49 -0.47
C GLU A 385 -25.27 9.22 0.55
N SER A 386 -24.52 10.24 0.96
CA SER A 386 -23.42 10.13 1.92
C SER A 386 -23.50 11.21 3.00
N LEU A 387 -23.35 10.77 4.26
CA LEU A 387 -23.36 11.62 5.44
C LEU A 387 -22.16 11.32 6.34
N ASP A 388 -21.36 12.33 6.67
CA ASP A 388 -20.24 12.26 7.62
C ASP A 388 -20.51 13.21 8.79
N VAL A 389 -20.89 12.66 9.94
CA VAL A 389 -21.12 13.43 11.17
C VAL A 389 -19.99 13.16 12.13
N LYS A 390 -19.22 14.21 12.41
CA LYS A 390 -18.17 14.18 13.43
C LYS A 390 -18.58 15.01 14.62
N THR A 391 -18.26 14.54 15.81
CA THR A 391 -18.57 15.22 17.07
C THR A 391 -17.35 15.06 17.99
N PHE A 392 -16.73 16.20 18.33
CA PHE A 392 -15.40 16.21 18.94
C PHE A 392 -15.41 16.52 20.44
N CYS A 393 -16.48 17.16 20.91
CA CYS A 393 -16.59 17.63 22.29
C CYS A 393 -17.58 16.76 23.07
N LYS A 394 -17.20 16.38 24.30
CA LYS A 394 -18.09 15.64 25.21
C LYS A 394 -19.21 16.50 25.78
N THR A 395 -19.05 17.81 25.75
CA THR A 395 -20.03 18.77 26.22
C THR A 395 -20.35 19.77 25.12
N ASP A 396 -21.59 20.26 25.11
CA ASP A 396 -22.03 21.37 24.29
C ASP A 396 -21.36 22.69 24.74
N PHE A 397 -21.66 23.78 24.05
CA PHE A 397 -21.16 25.12 24.35
C PHE A 397 -21.63 25.68 25.71
N ARG A 398 -22.71 25.12 26.28
CA ARG A 398 -23.25 25.50 27.60
C ARG A 398 -22.64 24.66 28.73
N GLY A 399 -21.76 23.70 28.40
CA GLY A 399 -21.15 22.78 29.35
C GLY A 399 -22.02 21.57 29.68
N ASN A 400 -23.18 21.39 29.03
CA ASN A 400 -24.00 20.19 29.20
C ASN A 400 -23.35 19.03 28.45
N VAL A 401 -23.53 17.80 28.94
CA VAL A 401 -23.05 16.60 28.23
C VAL A 401 -23.76 16.50 26.87
N SER A 402 -22.98 16.24 25.82
CA SER A 402 -23.52 16.04 24.46
C SER A 402 -24.48 14.85 24.46
N GLN A 403 -25.68 15.05 23.90
CA GLN A 403 -26.69 14.00 23.79
C GLN A 403 -26.54 13.17 22.49
N MET A 404 -25.44 13.36 21.76
CA MET A 404 -25.09 12.62 20.53
C MET A 404 -24.55 11.22 20.84
N GLU A 405 -25.31 10.43 21.60
CA GLU A 405 -25.00 9.03 21.89
C GLU A 405 -25.25 8.15 20.66
N LEU A 406 -24.49 7.05 20.54
CA LEU A 406 -24.56 6.17 19.37
C LEU A 406 -25.98 5.65 19.08
N GLY A 407 -26.72 5.20 20.09
CA GLY A 407 -28.09 4.70 19.93
C GLY A 407 -29.04 5.78 19.41
N VAL A 408 -29.01 6.98 20.01
CA VAL A 408 -29.82 8.14 19.60
C VAL A 408 -29.56 8.51 18.13
N VAL A 409 -28.29 8.50 17.73
CA VAL A 409 -27.89 8.81 16.35
C VAL A 409 -28.36 7.74 15.37
N LEU A 410 -28.17 6.45 15.70
CA LEU A 410 -28.61 5.34 14.84
C LEU A 410 -30.14 5.31 14.68
N ASP A 411 -30.89 5.57 15.76
CA ASP A 411 -32.36 5.60 15.75
C ASP A 411 -32.90 6.71 14.84
N ALA A 412 -32.29 7.89 14.87
CA ALA A 412 -32.66 9.00 13.98
C ALA A 412 -32.47 8.63 12.49
N PHE A 413 -31.46 7.82 12.18
CA PHE A 413 -31.16 7.42 10.80
C PHE A 413 -31.90 6.19 10.30
N GLY A 414 -32.46 5.35 11.18
CA GLY A 414 -33.13 4.09 10.84
C GLY A 414 -34.29 4.17 9.85
N ARG A 415 -34.70 5.39 9.44
CA ARG A 415 -35.81 5.67 8.54
C ARG A 415 -35.42 6.46 7.28
N TRP A 416 -34.14 6.64 6.96
CA TRP A 416 -33.72 7.43 5.79
C TRP A 416 -33.62 6.57 4.52
N GLU A 417 -34.67 6.62 3.69
CA GLU A 417 -34.68 5.95 2.38
C GLU A 417 -33.77 6.74 1.41
N GLY A 418 -32.63 6.16 1.01
CA GLY A 418 -31.70 6.74 0.02
C GLY A 418 -30.25 6.88 0.49
N LEU A 419 -30.00 6.88 1.81
CA LEU A 419 -28.66 6.98 2.37
C LEU A 419 -27.88 5.68 2.10
N LYS A 420 -26.71 5.78 1.46
CA LYS A 420 -25.84 4.65 1.10
C LYS A 420 -24.58 4.58 1.96
N SER A 421 -24.08 5.72 2.42
CA SER A 421 -22.83 5.83 3.17
C SER A 421 -23.03 6.68 4.43
N LEU A 422 -22.59 6.15 5.57
CA LEU A 422 -22.68 6.84 6.86
C LEU A 422 -21.34 6.75 7.61
N LEU A 423 -20.73 7.90 7.87
CA LEU A 423 -19.56 8.07 8.73
C LEU A 423 -20.00 8.70 10.05
N LEU A 424 -19.73 8.05 11.18
CA LEU A 424 -20.03 8.56 12.51
C LEU A 424 -18.78 8.63 13.38
N ARG A 425 -18.40 9.83 13.82
CA ARG A 425 -17.34 10.01 14.81
C ARG A 425 -17.94 10.62 16.06
N LEU A 426 -18.07 9.83 17.12
CA LEU A 426 -18.77 10.22 18.34
C LEU A 426 -17.80 10.55 19.49
N PRO A 427 -18.18 11.45 20.43
CA PRO A 427 -17.29 11.91 21.49
C PRO A 427 -17.38 11.01 22.73
N VAL A 428 -18.46 10.23 22.82
CA VAL A 428 -18.87 9.38 23.94
C VAL A 428 -19.51 8.13 23.36
N PHE A 429 -18.94 6.97 23.68
CA PHE A 429 -19.68 5.72 23.63
C PHE A 429 -20.32 5.49 25.00
N PRO A 430 -21.40 4.72 25.09
CA PRO A 430 -21.92 4.29 26.38
C PRO A 430 -20.84 3.61 27.24
N ASN A 431 -21.06 3.56 28.56
CA ASN A 431 -20.01 3.31 29.56
C ASN A 431 -19.30 1.94 29.42
N THR A 432 -19.88 0.98 28.70
CA THR A 432 -19.33 -0.37 28.52
C THR A 432 -19.35 -0.80 27.05
N ILE A 433 -18.47 -1.74 26.67
CA ILE A 433 -18.42 -2.25 25.29
C ILE A 433 -19.70 -2.98 24.90
N ILE A 434 -20.37 -3.65 25.85
CA ILE A 434 -21.64 -4.32 25.61
C ILE A 434 -22.73 -3.35 25.19
N ASP A 435 -22.76 -2.14 25.76
CA ASP A 435 -23.72 -1.11 25.37
C ASP A 435 -23.46 -0.62 23.94
N VAL A 436 -22.19 -0.57 23.51
CA VAL A 436 -21.83 -0.26 22.12
C VAL A 436 -22.35 -1.32 21.16
N ILE A 437 -22.11 -2.59 21.48
CA ILE A 437 -22.57 -3.72 20.68
C ILE A 437 -24.09 -3.73 20.60
N ARG A 438 -24.78 -3.48 21.71
CA ARG A 438 -26.25 -3.39 21.78
C ARG A 438 -26.79 -2.25 20.94
N ALA A 439 -26.25 -1.03 21.07
CA ALA A 439 -26.69 0.11 20.26
C ALA A 439 -26.52 -0.15 18.76
N LEU A 440 -25.39 -0.75 18.33
CA LEU A 440 -25.17 -1.12 16.94
C LEU A 440 -26.15 -2.21 16.46
N LEU A 441 -26.48 -3.17 17.31
CA LEU A 441 -27.47 -4.22 17.02
C LEU A 441 -28.91 -3.71 16.95
N GLU A 442 -29.28 -2.75 17.81
CA GLU A 442 -30.59 -2.09 17.77
C GLU A 442 -30.77 -1.35 16.45
N GLY A 443 -29.71 -0.72 15.94
CA GLY A 443 -29.65 -0.11 14.61
C GLY A 443 -29.63 -1.07 13.41
N LYS A 444 -29.79 -2.39 13.59
CA LYS A 444 -29.67 -3.41 12.53
C LYS A 444 -30.54 -3.18 11.29
N GLU A 445 -31.64 -2.44 11.42
CA GLU A 445 -32.53 -2.12 10.29
C GLU A 445 -31.82 -1.26 9.23
N LEU A 446 -30.80 -0.50 9.62
CA LEU A 446 -29.93 0.25 8.71
C LEU A 446 -29.15 -0.66 7.76
N TYR A 447 -28.86 -1.90 8.18
CA TYR A 447 -27.95 -2.81 7.47
C TYR A 447 -28.69 -4.01 6.85
N LYS A 448 -29.88 -4.37 7.34
CA LYS A 448 -30.65 -5.54 6.87
C LYS A 448 -31.61 -5.25 5.72
N GLY A 449 -32.10 -4.01 5.60
CA GLY A 449 -33.06 -3.57 4.58
C GLY A 449 -34.48 -4.12 4.77
N LYS A 450 -35.50 -3.27 4.62
CA LYS A 450 -36.92 -3.69 4.68
C LYS A 450 -37.37 -4.30 3.36
N CYS A 451 -37.25 -5.63 3.18
CA CYS A 451 -37.86 -6.46 2.12
C CYS A 451 -37.68 -6.05 0.64
N LYS A 452 -37.09 -4.89 0.32
CA LYS A 452 -36.71 -4.42 -1.01
C LYS A 452 -35.19 -4.33 -1.08
N ALA A 453 -34.59 -4.93 -2.11
CA ALA A 453 -33.15 -5.16 -2.24
C ALA A 453 -32.27 -3.89 -2.33
N SER A 454 -32.82 -2.68 -2.28
CA SER A 454 -32.11 -1.41 -2.54
C SER A 454 -32.01 -0.43 -1.37
N ASN A 455 -32.61 -0.73 -0.20
CA ASN A 455 -32.78 0.26 0.90
C ASN A 455 -31.99 -0.13 2.17
N TYR A 456 -30.68 -0.34 2.06
CA TYR A 456 -29.78 -0.52 3.20
C TYR A 456 -28.46 0.23 2.97
N LEU A 457 -27.74 0.55 4.04
CA LEU A 457 -26.42 1.18 3.97
C LEU A 457 -25.43 0.24 3.27
N LYS A 458 -24.68 0.79 2.32
CA LYS A 458 -23.57 0.10 1.65
C LYS A 458 -22.27 0.27 2.41
N MET A 459 -22.04 1.46 2.98
CA MET A 459 -20.81 1.78 3.70
C MET A 459 -21.14 2.34 5.08
N PHE A 460 -20.47 1.84 6.11
CA PHE A 460 -20.59 2.33 7.47
C PHE A 460 -19.22 2.41 8.13
N GLU A 461 -18.83 3.60 8.57
CA GLU A 461 -17.62 3.82 9.35
C GLU A 461 -18.00 4.44 10.69
N THR A 462 -17.52 3.85 11.78
CA THR A 462 -17.68 4.42 13.13
C THR A 462 -16.46 4.19 14.00
N GLY A 463 -16.22 5.07 14.97
CA GLY A 463 -15.14 4.85 15.94
C GLY A 463 -14.89 5.98 16.94
N ILE A 464 -14.05 5.70 17.93
CA ILE A 464 -13.74 6.63 19.05
C ILE A 464 -12.69 7.65 18.62
N PHE A 465 -12.99 8.94 18.70
CA PHE A 465 -12.03 9.98 18.29
C PHE A 465 -10.97 10.32 19.35
N LYS A 466 -11.23 10.04 20.63
CA LYS A 466 -10.33 10.44 21.73
C LYS A 466 -10.35 9.46 22.89
N LEU A 467 -9.45 8.48 22.86
CA LEU A 467 -9.22 7.61 24.01
C LEU A 467 -8.30 8.35 24.99
N LYS A 468 -8.75 8.49 26.25
CA LYS A 468 -7.83 8.85 27.35
C LYS A 468 -6.79 7.71 27.45
N ASN A 469 -5.54 8.04 27.80
CA ASN A 469 -4.39 7.13 27.88
C ASN A 469 -4.54 5.89 28.80
N ASN A 470 -5.73 5.58 29.35
CA ASN A 470 -5.97 4.55 30.36
C ASN A 470 -7.19 3.66 30.02
N PHE A 471 -7.32 3.15 28.80
CA PHE A 471 -8.27 2.06 28.55
C PHE A 471 -7.56 0.71 28.70
N THR A 472 -8.00 -0.08 29.66
CA THR A 472 -7.65 -1.49 29.78
C THR A 472 -8.33 -2.27 28.67
N ARG A 473 -7.59 -3.18 28.03
CA ARG A 473 -8.13 -4.11 27.03
C ARG A 473 -9.27 -4.91 27.65
N HIS A 474 -10.38 -5.05 26.92
CA HIS A 474 -11.55 -5.82 27.35
C HIS A 474 -11.63 -7.11 26.55
N GLU A 475 -11.52 -8.23 27.23
CA GLU A 475 -11.88 -9.52 26.65
C GLU A 475 -13.39 -9.70 26.76
N LEU A 476 -14.03 -9.90 25.61
CA LEU A 476 -15.47 -10.11 25.51
C LEU A 476 -15.84 -11.40 26.23
N THR A 477 -16.78 -11.28 27.16
CA THR A 477 -17.47 -12.43 27.73
C THR A 477 -18.21 -13.22 26.65
N THR A 478 -18.61 -14.46 26.95
CA THR A 478 -19.38 -15.29 26.03
C THR A 478 -20.67 -14.62 25.53
N GLU A 479 -21.37 -13.88 26.41
CA GLU A 479 -22.56 -13.12 26.03
C GLU A 479 -22.23 -12.00 25.04
N GLU A 480 -21.22 -11.19 25.35
CA GLU A 480 -20.78 -10.07 24.50
C GLU A 480 -20.28 -10.55 23.14
N MET A 481 -19.51 -11.64 23.11
CA MET A 481 -19.03 -12.28 21.89
C MET A 481 -20.21 -12.78 21.02
N ASN A 482 -21.23 -13.37 21.63
CA ASN A 482 -22.42 -13.82 20.91
C ASN A 482 -23.21 -12.66 20.31
N LEU A 483 -23.33 -11.53 21.03
CA LEU A 483 -23.92 -10.31 20.50
C LEU A 483 -23.07 -9.74 19.35
N PHE A 484 -21.75 -9.73 19.48
CA PHE A 484 -20.84 -9.26 18.43
C PHE A 484 -20.95 -10.10 17.15
N LYS A 485 -21.05 -11.43 17.28
CA LYS A 485 -21.29 -12.33 16.15
C LYS A 485 -22.61 -12.03 15.44
N GLN A 486 -23.69 -11.77 16.20
CA GLN A 486 -24.96 -11.35 15.62
C GLN A 486 -24.85 -10.02 14.87
N LEU A 487 -24.02 -9.10 15.36
CA LEU A 487 -23.77 -7.81 14.72
C LEU A 487 -23.07 -7.98 13.38
N LEU A 488 -22.01 -8.79 13.32
CA LEU A 488 -21.30 -9.11 12.07
C LEU A 488 -22.22 -9.72 11.02
N LEU A 489 -23.07 -10.66 11.42
CA LEU A 489 -24.07 -11.26 10.53
C LEU A 489 -25.10 -10.23 10.06
N ALA A 490 -25.52 -9.29 10.91
CA ALA A 490 -26.44 -8.23 10.55
C ALA A 490 -25.85 -7.28 9.50
N MET A 491 -24.54 -7.02 9.57
CA MET A 491 -23.79 -6.16 8.66
C MET A 491 -23.29 -6.87 7.40
N ASN A 492 -23.48 -8.20 7.26
CA ASN A 492 -22.94 -8.99 6.15
C ASN A 492 -23.51 -8.62 4.76
N ARG A 493 -24.51 -7.74 4.65
CA ARG A 493 -24.98 -7.27 3.33
C ARG A 493 -24.29 -5.99 2.85
N MET A 494 -23.56 -5.31 3.72
CA MET A 494 -22.89 -4.05 3.40
C MET A 494 -21.71 -4.27 2.44
N ASP A 495 -21.31 -3.26 1.68
CA ASP A 495 -20.12 -3.33 0.82
C ASP A 495 -18.85 -3.12 1.67
N GLU A 496 -18.92 -2.25 2.69
CA GLU A 496 -17.79 -1.90 3.56
C GLU A 496 -18.24 -1.49 4.96
N VAL A 497 -17.54 -1.99 5.98
CA VAL A 497 -17.77 -1.71 7.40
C VAL A 497 -16.44 -1.46 8.08
N ILE A 498 -16.26 -0.28 8.64
CA ILE A 498 -15.06 0.11 9.37
C ILE A 498 -15.47 0.46 10.80
N ILE A 499 -14.93 -0.28 11.77
CA ILE A 499 -15.10 0.02 13.19
C ILE A 499 -13.73 0.19 13.81
N TYR A 500 -13.37 1.43 14.16
CA TYR A 500 -12.04 1.73 14.69
C TYR A 500 -12.07 2.17 16.15
N ASN A 501 -10.96 1.92 16.84
CA ASN A 501 -10.70 2.26 18.23
C ASN A 501 -11.63 1.56 19.25
N LEU A 502 -12.03 0.31 18.99
CA LEU A 502 -12.64 -0.54 20.01
C LEU A 502 -11.56 -1.12 20.94
N PRO A 503 -11.70 -1.06 22.28
CA PRO A 503 -10.69 -1.55 23.22
C PRO A 503 -10.77 -3.08 23.41
N LEU A 504 -10.76 -3.85 22.32
CA LEU A 504 -10.85 -5.31 22.35
C LEU A 504 -9.50 -5.95 22.67
N GLY A 505 -9.53 -6.98 23.52
CA GLY A 505 -8.39 -7.85 23.79
C GLY A 505 -8.04 -8.80 22.64
N GLU A 506 -6.88 -9.44 22.73
CA GLU A 506 -6.31 -10.25 21.64
C GLU A 506 -7.09 -11.55 21.41
N GLU A 507 -7.59 -12.18 22.48
CA GLU A 507 -8.36 -13.44 22.38
C GLU A 507 -9.72 -13.19 21.71
N SER A 508 -10.37 -12.08 22.06
CA SER A 508 -11.60 -11.63 21.43
C SER A 508 -11.41 -11.32 19.94
N MET A 509 -10.32 -10.62 19.57
CA MET A 509 -10.00 -10.32 18.17
C MET A 509 -9.76 -11.59 17.36
N LYS A 510 -9.05 -12.57 17.93
CA LYS A 510 -8.85 -13.88 17.30
C LYS A 510 -10.18 -14.59 17.09
N THR A 511 -11.02 -14.68 18.13
CA THR A 511 -12.34 -15.33 18.06
C THR A 511 -13.26 -14.67 17.03
N ILE A 512 -13.22 -13.34 16.92
CA ILE A 512 -13.95 -12.58 15.89
C ILE A 512 -13.44 -12.94 14.49
N SER A 513 -12.12 -12.99 14.30
CA SER A 513 -11.51 -13.37 13.02
C SER A 513 -11.87 -14.79 12.60
N ASP A 514 -11.76 -15.76 13.52
CA ASP A 514 -12.09 -17.16 13.27
C ASP A 514 -13.57 -17.31 12.90
N PHE A 515 -14.45 -16.55 13.57
CA PHE A 515 -15.87 -16.50 13.22
C PHE A 515 -16.12 -15.89 11.84
N MET A 516 -15.44 -14.79 11.50
CA MET A 516 -15.55 -14.17 10.17
C MET A 516 -15.10 -15.13 9.06
N ALA A 517 -13.96 -15.79 9.24
CA ALA A 517 -13.46 -16.79 8.30
C ALA A 517 -14.45 -17.95 8.12
N SER A 518 -14.93 -18.51 9.24
CA SER A 518 -15.87 -19.65 9.23
C SER A 518 -17.23 -19.32 8.57
N ASN A 519 -17.63 -18.05 8.55
CA ASN A 519 -18.90 -17.59 7.98
C ASN A 519 -18.74 -16.89 6.62
N ARG A 520 -17.57 -16.98 5.99
CA ARG A 520 -17.26 -16.35 4.68
C ARG A 520 -17.51 -14.83 4.69
N LEU A 521 -17.26 -14.18 5.82
CA LEU A 521 -17.31 -12.72 5.93
C LEU A 521 -15.97 -12.17 5.43
N ALA A 522 -15.97 -11.55 4.25
CA ALA A 522 -14.74 -11.09 3.61
C ALA A 522 -14.00 -10.04 4.47
N THR A 523 -12.73 -10.27 4.75
CA THR A 523 -11.86 -9.35 5.53
C THR A 523 -11.66 -7.96 4.89
N PRO A 524 -11.64 -7.77 3.55
CA PRO A 524 -11.62 -6.42 2.96
C PRO A 524 -12.87 -5.60 3.28
N LYS A 525 -13.99 -6.28 3.54
CA LYS A 525 -15.30 -5.66 3.81
C LYS A 525 -15.48 -5.31 5.28
N PHE A 526 -14.82 -6.00 6.20
CA PHE A 526 -14.87 -5.71 7.63
C PHE A 526 -13.49 -5.30 8.16
N THR A 527 -13.32 -4.01 8.41
CA THR A 527 -12.10 -3.48 9.04
C THR A 527 -12.39 -3.14 10.49
N ILE A 528 -11.95 -4.03 11.41
CA ILE A 528 -12.03 -3.78 12.86
C ILE A 528 -10.64 -3.41 13.36
N LEU A 529 -10.44 -2.14 13.74
CA LEU A 529 -9.16 -1.64 14.23
C LEU A 529 -9.22 -1.47 15.74
N SER A 530 -8.53 -2.34 16.49
CA SER A 530 -8.26 -2.17 17.91
C SER A 530 -6.97 -1.35 18.11
N ILE A 531 -6.88 -0.56 19.18
CA ILE A 531 -5.65 0.19 19.50
C ILE A 531 -4.68 -0.72 20.24
N PHE A 532 -3.48 -0.83 19.70
CA PHE A 532 -2.31 -1.38 20.38
C PHE A 532 -1.36 -0.23 20.71
N GLU A 533 -0.71 -0.25 21.89
CA GLU A 533 0.38 0.68 22.17
C GLU A 533 1.46 0.52 21.09
N GLY A 534 1.66 1.55 20.24
CA GLY A 534 2.67 1.52 19.15
C GLY A 534 2.20 1.94 17.75
N GLY A 535 0.91 2.20 17.55
CA GLY A 535 0.35 2.64 16.26
C GLY A 535 -0.53 1.57 15.60
N SER A 536 -1.43 2.01 14.72
CA SER A 536 -2.35 1.14 14.01
C SER A 536 -1.59 0.24 13.02
N THR A 537 -1.45 -1.04 13.34
CA THR A 537 -1.04 -2.08 12.41
C THR A 537 -2.30 -2.80 11.90
N SER A 538 -2.53 -2.75 10.59
CA SER A 538 -3.39 -3.72 9.91
C SER A 538 -2.70 -5.08 10.00
N PHE A 539 -3.22 -5.99 10.82
CA PHE A 539 -2.71 -7.35 10.88
C PHE A 539 -3.16 -8.11 9.64
N VAL A 540 -2.21 -8.48 8.77
CA VAL A 540 -2.35 -9.73 8.02
C VAL A 540 -2.05 -10.81 9.05
N MET A 541 -3.10 -11.41 9.64
CA MET A 541 -2.89 -12.48 10.61
C MET A 541 -2.35 -13.73 9.91
N THR A 542 -1.34 -14.35 10.51
CA THR A 542 -0.86 -15.68 10.12
C THR A 542 -1.99 -16.70 10.31
N SER A 543 -2.36 -17.41 9.25
CA SER A 543 -3.37 -18.47 9.29
C SER A 543 -2.76 -19.81 9.71
N TRP A 544 -3.44 -20.53 10.61
CA TRP A 544 -3.18 -21.96 10.81
C TRP A 544 -3.93 -22.74 9.73
N SER A 545 -3.26 -23.70 9.09
CA SER A 545 -3.85 -24.56 8.07
C SER A 545 -3.45 -26.01 8.32
N ASP A 546 -4.33 -26.94 7.97
CA ASP A 546 -3.99 -28.36 7.99
C ASP A 546 -2.85 -28.66 6.99
N PRO A 547 -1.90 -29.53 7.35
CA PRO A 547 -0.82 -29.92 6.45
C PRO A 547 -1.36 -30.81 5.33
N LEU A 548 -0.68 -30.77 4.17
CA LEU A 548 -0.85 -31.81 3.17
C LEU A 548 -0.23 -33.11 3.69
N MET A 549 -1.03 -34.18 3.68
CA MET A 549 -0.64 -35.50 4.15
C MET A 549 -0.51 -36.47 2.99
N THR A 550 0.55 -37.28 2.95
CA THR A 550 0.77 -38.28 1.90
C THR A 550 1.40 -39.55 2.47
N SER A 551 0.77 -40.69 2.24
CA SER A 551 1.28 -42.00 2.69
C SER A 551 2.16 -42.67 1.63
N LEU A 552 3.30 -43.20 2.08
CA LEU A 552 4.25 -43.96 1.27
C LEU A 552 4.05 -45.47 1.48
N SER A 553 4.45 -46.29 0.50
CA SER A 553 4.27 -47.75 0.47
C SER A 553 4.93 -48.47 1.65
N ASN A 554 6.02 -47.92 2.16
CA ASN A 554 6.77 -48.41 3.33
C ASN A 554 6.16 -47.99 4.68
N GLY A 555 4.95 -47.42 4.69
CA GLY A 555 4.18 -47.07 5.88
C GLY A 555 4.50 -45.70 6.49
N TYR A 556 5.45 -44.96 5.94
CA TYR A 556 5.73 -43.59 6.39
C TYR A 556 4.65 -42.61 5.90
N THR A 557 4.35 -41.61 6.72
CA THR A 557 3.45 -40.51 6.35
C THR A 557 4.23 -39.20 6.26
N HIS A 558 4.17 -38.57 5.09
CA HIS A 558 4.75 -37.27 4.81
C HIS A 558 3.75 -36.15 5.10
N PHE A 559 4.18 -35.16 5.87
CA PHE A 559 3.47 -33.93 6.17
C PHE A 559 4.25 -32.74 5.59
N THR A 560 3.56 -31.89 4.85
CA THR A 560 4.15 -30.67 4.27
C THR A 560 3.10 -29.58 4.06
N THR A 561 3.50 -28.42 3.57
CA THR A 561 2.60 -27.29 3.34
C THR A 561 1.72 -27.52 2.10
N PRO A 562 0.40 -27.21 2.16
CA PRO A 562 -0.45 -27.15 0.97
C PRO A 562 -0.06 -25.96 0.06
N PRO A 563 -0.67 -25.84 -1.14
CA PRO A 563 -0.58 -24.62 -1.94
C PRO A 563 -0.89 -23.36 -1.11
N PRO A 564 -0.25 -22.20 -1.40
CA PRO A 564 0.60 -21.92 -2.56
C PRO A 564 2.05 -22.43 -2.44
N GLY A 565 2.42 -23.15 -1.37
CA GLY A 565 3.72 -23.81 -1.26
C GLY A 565 3.88 -25.04 -2.18
N SER A 566 5.12 -25.44 -2.47
CA SER A 566 5.42 -26.56 -3.38
C SER A 566 5.45 -27.93 -2.68
N GLY A 567 4.84 -28.05 -1.49
CA GLY A 567 4.73 -29.33 -0.76
C GLY A 567 4.00 -30.41 -1.57
N LEU A 568 2.92 -30.04 -2.28
CA LEU A 568 2.20 -30.94 -3.18
C LEU A 568 3.08 -31.52 -4.28
N ILE A 569 3.95 -30.70 -4.87
CA ILE A 569 4.87 -31.12 -5.94
C ILE A 569 5.94 -32.06 -5.38
N LEU A 570 6.46 -31.79 -4.18
CA LEU A 570 7.37 -32.70 -3.49
C LEU A 570 6.72 -34.06 -3.22
N SER A 571 5.51 -34.07 -2.64
CA SER A 571 4.77 -35.30 -2.37
C SER A 571 4.50 -36.10 -3.64
N PHE A 572 4.19 -35.42 -4.75
CA PHE A 572 3.99 -36.06 -6.05
C PHE A 572 5.26 -36.72 -6.60
N ILE A 573 6.43 -36.05 -6.54
CA ILE A 573 7.72 -36.67 -6.91
C ILE A 573 7.95 -37.93 -6.08
N LEU A 574 7.74 -37.85 -4.76
CA LEU A 574 7.93 -38.99 -3.87
C LEU A 574 6.97 -40.13 -4.22
N LYS A 575 5.68 -39.84 -4.48
CA LYS A 575 4.71 -40.88 -4.86
C LYS A 575 5.00 -41.53 -6.22
N LEU A 576 5.54 -40.79 -7.19
CA LEU A 576 6.01 -41.39 -8.44
C LEU A 576 7.15 -42.38 -8.16
N MET A 577 8.14 -41.99 -7.35
CA MET A 577 9.29 -42.83 -7.02
C MET A 577 8.95 -44.03 -6.11
N ASP A 578 7.97 -43.88 -5.23
CA ASP A 578 7.49 -44.89 -4.29
C ASP A 578 7.00 -46.18 -5.00
N GLY A 579 6.58 -46.09 -6.27
CA GLY A 579 6.14 -47.27 -7.04
C GLY A 579 7.25 -47.97 -7.82
N PHE A 580 8.52 -47.63 -7.61
CA PHE A 580 9.67 -48.33 -8.20
C PHE A 580 10.42 -49.22 -7.19
N ASP A 581 9.85 -49.44 -6.00
CA ASP A 581 10.33 -50.37 -4.96
C ASP A 581 11.83 -50.25 -4.67
N LEU A 582 12.30 -49.01 -4.42
CA LEU A 582 13.71 -48.72 -4.23
C LEU A 582 14.29 -49.39 -2.96
N THR A 583 15.43 -50.06 -3.10
CA THR A 583 16.17 -50.71 -2.00
C THR A 583 17.61 -50.14 -1.89
N PRO A 584 18.33 -50.41 -0.79
CA PRO A 584 19.75 -50.03 -0.67
C PRO A 584 20.67 -50.62 -1.76
N ASP A 585 20.27 -51.68 -2.45
CA ASP A 585 21.06 -52.32 -3.54
C ASP A 585 21.29 -51.37 -4.73
N VAL A 586 20.44 -50.34 -4.88
CA VAL A 586 20.60 -49.25 -5.86
C VAL A 586 21.95 -48.53 -5.72
N LEU A 587 22.56 -48.54 -4.54
CA LEU A 587 23.85 -47.87 -4.30
C LEU A 587 25.07 -48.72 -4.70
N THR A 588 24.91 -50.02 -4.89
CA THR A 588 26.01 -50.95 -5.20
C THR A 588 25.96 -51.47 -6.64
N ASP A 589 24.81 -51.38 -7.31
CA ASP A 589 24.62 -51.75 -8.71
C ASP A 589 24.55 -50.51 -9.60
N PHE A 590 25.50 -50.37 -10.52
CA PHE A 590 25.62 -49.21 -11.42
C PHE A 590 24.44 -49.07 -12.39
N GLU A 591 23.94 -50.17 -12.95
CA GLU A 591 22.84 -50.14 -13.92
C GLU A 591 21.53 -49.75 -13.21
N LEU A 592 21.29 -50.33 -12.03
CA LEU A 592 20.15 -50.01 -11.19
C LEU A 592 20.21 -48.55 -10.71
N SER A 593 21.37 -48.07 -10.27
CA SER A 593 21.57 -46.66 -9.86
C SER A 593 21.29 -45.69 -11.01
N THR A 594 21.82 -46.00 -12.20
CA THR A 594 21.61 -45.21 -13.42
C THR A 594 20.12 -45.13 -13.76
N LEU A 595 19.42 -46.26 -13.70
CA LEU A 595 17.98 -46.33 -13.94
C LEU A 595 17.20 -45.52 -12.90
N THR A 596 17.54 -45.64 -11.61
CA THR A 596 16.89 -44.87 -10.54
C THR A 596 17.08 -43.37 -10.72
N TYR A 597 18.29 -42.90 -11.02
CA TYR A 597 18.51 -41.47 -11.24
C TYR A 597 17.80 -40.96 -12.50
N HIS A 598 17.76 -41.75 -13.56
CA HIS A 598 17.00 -41.41 -14.76
C HIS A 598 15.50 -41.24 -14.44
N ARG A 599 14.88 -42.24 -13.80
CA ARG A 599 13.47 -42.17 -13.37
C ARG A 599 13.21 -41.00 -12.43
N PHE A 600 14.16 -40.70 -11.55
CA PHE A 600 14.05 -39.56 -10.64
C PHE A 600 14.03 -38.22 -11.38
N VAL A 601 14.88 -38.05 -12.41
CA VAL A 601 14.85 -36.85 -13.26
C VAL A 601 13.52 -36.74 -14.02
N GLU A 602 13.01 -37.84 -14.58
CA GLU A 602 11.71 -37.83 -15.27
C GLU A 602 10.55 -37.50 -14.31
N ALA A 603 10.58 -38.02 -13.07
CA ALA A 603 9.61 -37.68 -12.04
C ALA A 603 9.63 -36.19 -11.70
N MET A 604 10.81 -35.55 -11.65
CA MET A 604 10.90 -34.09 -11.49
C MET A 604 10.22 -33.35 -12.64
N LYS A 605 10.44 -33.78 -13.89
CA LYS A 605 9.88 -33.12 -15.07
C LYS A 605 8.36 -33.17 -15.08
N HIS A 606 7.76 -34.33 -14.83
CA HIS A 606 6.31 -34.47 -14.68
C HIS A 606 5.76 -33.61 -13.53
N ALA A 607 6.44 -33.59 -12.38
CA ALA A 607 5.99 -32.81 -11.24
C ALA A 607 6.09 -31.29 -11.49
N TYR A 608 7.17 -30.82 -12.13
CA TYR A 608 7.34 -29.40 -12.46
C TYR A 608 6.41 -28.93 -13.57
N ALA A 609 5.95 -29.83 -14.46
CA ALA A 609 4.86 -29.50 -15.38
C ALA A 609 3.59 -29.15 -14.62
N MET A 610 3.25 -29.95 -13.60
CA MET A 610 2.08 -29.72 -12.77
C MET A 610 2.24 -28.50 -11.86
N ARG A 611 3.47 -28.17 -11.44
CA ARG A 611 3.79 -26.93 -10.71
C ARG A 611 3.32 -25.67 -11.46
N THR A 612 3.28 -25.69 -12.79
CA THR A 612 2.85 -24.55 -13.61
C THR A 612 1.36 -24.21 -13.44
N PHE A 613 0.55 -25.13 -12.90
CA PHE A 613 -0.87 -24.93 -12.62
C PHE A 613 -1.16 -24.54 -11.16
N LEU A 614 -0.14 -24.46 -10.29
CA LEU A 614 -0.32 -24.02 -8.90
C LEU A 614 -0.80 -22.57 -8.81
N GLY A 615 -1.46 -22.26 -7.70
CA GLY A 615 -1.93 -20.92 -7.34
C GLY A 615 -2.27 -20.84 -5.84
N ASP A 616 -2.80 -19.70 -5.42
CA ASP A 616 -3.33 -19.52 -4.07
C ASP A 616 -4.70 -20.22 -3.96
N PRO A 617 -4.87 -21.21 -3.06
CA PRO A 617 -6.14 -21.90 -2.88
C PRO A 617 -7.12 -21.14 -1.96
N ASP A 618 -6.78 -19.95 -1.48
CA ASP A 618 -7.69 -19.17 -0.63
C ASP A 618 -8.93 -18.72 -1.43
N PRO A 619 -10.14 -19.21 -1.10
CA PRO A 619 -11.36 -18.91 -1.85
C PRO A 619 -11.86 -17.47 -1.65
N THR A 620 -11.23 -16.72 -0.75
CA THR A 620 -11.55 -15.31 -0.49
C THR A 620 -10.79 -14.35 -1.38
N VAL A 621 -9.80 -14.84 -2.13
CA VAL A 621 -8.95 -14.06 -3.03
C VAL A 621 -8.93 -14.70 -4.42
N GLY A 622 -8.83 -13.88 -5.45
CA GLY A 622 -8.73 -14.40 -6.83
C GLY A 622 -10.05 -14.69 -7.53
N ASP A 623 -9.94 -15.30 -8.71
CA ASP A 623 -11.07 -15.77 -9.51
C ASP A 623 -11.52 -17.16 -9.02
N PRO A 624 -12.81 -17.39 -8.71
CA PRO A 624 -13.33 -18.69 -8.28
C PRO A 624 -12.95 -19.86 -9.20
N ASP A 625 -12.87 -19.63 -10.52
CA ASP A 625 -12.50 -20.67 -11.47
C ASP A 625 -11.02 -21.09 -11.31
N GLN A 626 -10.15 -20.16 -10.93
CA GLN A 626 -8.74 -20.46 -10.64
C GLN A 626 -8.61 -21.27 -9.35
N VAL A 627 -9.40 -20.94 -8.32
CA VAL A 627 -9.40 -21.67 -7.04
C VAL A 627 -9.84 -23.12 -7.27
N GLU A 628 -10.92 -23.34 -8.04
CA GLU A 628 -11.38 -24.68 -8.40
C GLU A 628 -10.33 -25.47 -9.20
N GLN A 629 -9.57 -24.81 -10.10
CA GLN A 629 -8.46 -25.46 -10.81
C GLN A 629 -7.35 -25.92 -9.87
N VAL A 630 -6.96 -25.09 -8.89
CA VAL A 630 -5.95 -25.45 -7.88
C VAL A 630 -6.45 -26.61 -7.00
N GLU A 631 -7.72 -26.59 -6.60
CA GLU A 631 -8.33 -27.72 -5.86
C GLU A 631 -8.37 -28.99 -6.71
N GLY A 632 -8.71 -28.88 -7.99
CA GLY A 632 -8.65 -29.98 -8.96
C GLY A 632 -7.25 -30.56 -9.11
N LEU A 633 -6.23 -29.70 -9.15
CA LEU A 633 -4.83 -30.11 -9.17
C LEU A 633 -4.47 -30.90 -7.90
N ILE A 634 -4.87 -30.43 -6.71
CA ILE A 634 -4.65 -31.16 -5.45
C ILE A 634 -5.28 -32.56 -5.52
N ARG A 635 -6.53 -32.67 -5.98
CA ARG A 635 -7.23 -33.96 -6.12
C ARG A 635 -6.50 -34.91 -7.08
N ASN A 636 -6.01 -34.40 -8.22
CA ASN A 636 -5.29 -35.22 -9.19
C ASN A 636 -3.94 -35.69 -8.64
N LEU A 637 -3.12 -34.78 -8.12
CA LEU A 637 -1.76 -35.10 -7.67
C LEU A 637 -1.73 -35.95 -6.39
N THR A 638 -2.85 -36.07 -5.68
CA THR A 638 -3.00 -36.98 -4.53
C THR A 638 -3.71 -38.29 -4.89
N SER A 639 -4.23 -38.43 -6.11
CA SER A 639 -4.92 -39.64 -6.58
C SER A 639 -3.94 -40.72 -7.01
N ILE A 640 -4.13 -41.95 -6.50
CA ILE A 640 -3.30 -43.09 -6.87
C ILE A 640 -3.41 -43.45 -8.36
N ASP A 641 -4.60 -43.30 -8.95
CA ASP A 641 -4.84 -43.62 -10.35
C ASP A 641 -4.07 -42.66 -11.26
N TYR A 642 -4.14 -41.36 -10.97
CA TYR A 642 -3.39 -40.34 -11.70
C TYR A 642 -1.87 -40.51 -11.53
N ILE A 643 -1.41 -40.81 -10.31
CA ILE A 643 0.01 -41.12 -10.06
C ILE A 643 0.47 -42.31 -10.90
N ASN A 644 -0.33 -43.39 -10.98
CA ASN A 644 0.01 -44.57 -11.76
C ASN A 644 0.00 -44.29 -13.27
N GLU A 645 -0.97 -43.49 -13.74
CA GLU A 645 -1.02 -43.02 -15.12
C GLU A 645 0.25 -42.26 -15.48
N ILE A 646 0.63 -41.24 -14.69
CA ILE A 646 1.84 -40.46 -14.94
C ILE A 646 3.11 -41.32 -14.81
N ARG A 647 3.17 -42.26 -13.85
CA ARG A 647 4.32 -43.18 -13.73
C ARG A 647 4.48 -44.04 -14.99
N SER A 648 3.38 -44.44 -15.64
CA SER A 648 3.44 -45.23 -16.88
C SER A 648 4.04 -44.48 -18.07
N LEU A 649 4.09 -43.15 -18.00
CA LEU A 649 4.72 -42.30 -19.01
C LEU A 649 6.24 -42.19 -18.84
N ILE A 650 6.80 -42.60 -17.69
CA ILE A 650 8.25 -42.57 -17.45
C ILE A 650 8.92 -43.72 -18.23
N LEU A 651 9.64 -43.38 -19.30
CA LEU A 651 10.32 -44.36 -20.16
C LEU A 651 11.74 -44.62 -19.68
N ASP A 652 12.06 -45.86 -19.27
CA ASP A 652 13.37 -46.23 -18.70
C ASP A 652 14.60 -45.97 -19.58
N HIS A 653 14.42 -45.84 -20.89
CA HIS A 653 15.51 -45.82 -21.87
C HIS A 653 15.73 -44.47 -22.55
N ILE A 654 14.81 -43.50 -22.41
CA ILE A 654 14.89 -42.23 -23.14
C ILE A 654 14.09 -41.13 -22.45
N THR A 655 14.59 -39.89 -22.51
CA THR A 655 13.85 -38.69 -22.10
C THR A 655 13.21 -37.97 -23.28
N ASN A 656 12.18 -37.17 -23.01
CA ASN A 656 11.62 -36.23 -23.98
C ASN A 656 12.18 -34.82 -23.76
N ASN A 657 12.56 -34.12 -24.83
CA ASN A 657 13.12 -32.76 -24.77
C ASN A 657 12.10 -31.67 -25.10
N THR A 658 10.80 -31.95 -24.96
CA THR A 658 9.69 -31.00 -25.09
C THR A 658 8.91 -30.90 -23.79
N TYR A 659 8.48 -29.69 -23.41
CA TYR A 659 7.74 -29.48 -22.16
C TYR A 659 6.27 -29.91 -22.30
N GLU A 660 5.74 -29.89 -23.52
CA GLU A 660 4.36 -30.30 -23.86
C GLU A 660 4.12 -31.78 -23.57
N TYR A 661 5.14 -32.63 -23.78
CA TYR A 661 5.06 -34.05 -23.44
C TYR A 661 4.75 -34.28 -21.95
N TYR A 662 5.26 -33.41 -21.07
CA TYR A 662 5.03 -33.51 -19.64
C TYR A 662 3.72 -32.84 -19.20
N GLY A 663 2.97 -32.23 -20.12
CA GLY A 663 1.68 -31.60 -19.86
C GLY A 663 1.77 -30.16 -19.35
N ALA A 664 2.90 -29.47 -19.54
CA ALA A 664 3.00 -28.05 -19.19
C ALA A 664 2.45 -27.15 -20.29
N GLU A 665 1.59 -26.21 -19.89
CA GLU A 665 1.06 -25.15 -20.78
C GLU A 665 1.62 -23.77 -20.43
N PHE A 666 2.13 -23.60 -19.21
CA PHE A 666 2.57 -22.32 -18.66
C PHE A 666 4.00 -22.38 -18.14
N TYR A 667 4.60 -21.22 -17.89
CA TYR A 667 5.84 -21.12 -17.12
C TYR A 667 5.60 -20.46 -15.76
N MET A 668 6.56 -20.63 -14.85
CA MET A 668 6.62 -19.93 -13.56
C MET A 668 7.95 -19.18 -13.42
N PRO A 669 7.97 -18.01 -12.76
CA PRO A 669 9.22 -17.31 -12.43
C PRO A 669 10.17 -18.17 -11.59
N GLU A 670 11.48 -17.91 -11.71
CA GLU A 670 12.49 -18.43 -10.78
C GLU A 670 12.47 -17.62 -9.48
N ASN A 671 12.71 -18.27 -8.34
CA ASN A 671 12.80 -17.63 -7.03
C ASN A 671 14.10 -17.99 -6.32
N HIS A 672 14.55 -17.20 -5.33
CA HIS A 672 15.83 -17.43 -4.63
C HIS A 672 15.77 -17.09 -3.12
N GLY A 673 16.96 -16.95 -2.48
CA GLY A 673 17.20 -16.43 -1.11
C GLY A 673 16.31 -16.96 0.03
N THR A 674 16.51 -18.23 0.36
CA THR A 674 15.79 -18.93 1.42
C THR A 674 16.73 -19.38 2.54
N SER A 675 16.17 -19.63 3.72
CA SER A 675 16.81 -20.34 4.84
C SER A 675 15.87 -21.41 5.39
N HIS A 676 16.43 -22.51 5.90
CA HIS A 676 15.67 -23.59 6.51
C HIS A 676 16.24 -23.96 7.89
N LEU A 677 15.35 -24.38 8.79
CA LEU A 677 15.66 -24.87 10.12
C LEU A 677 14.82 -26.12 10.43
N SER A 678 15.47 -27.18 10.88
CA SER A 678 14.83 -28.42 11.34
C SER A 678 15.14 -28.63 12.82
N ILE A 679 14.11 -28.83 13.65
CA ILE A 679 14.22 -29.00 15.10
C ILE A 679 13.48 -30.26 15.50
N VAL A 680 14.09 -31.05 16.39
CA VAL A 680 13.42 -32.14 17.10
C VAL A 680 13.64 -31.96 18.60
N GLY A 681 12.55 -31.82 19.35
CA GLY A 681 12.54 -31.65 20.80
C GLY A 681 12.68 -32.99 21.55
N ALA A 682 13.15 -32.92 22.80
CA ALA A 682 13.28 -34.08 23.67
C ALA A 682 11.94 -34.78 23.98
N ASN A 683 10.83 -34.02 23.94
CA ASN A 683 9.46 -34.51 24.08
C ASN A 683 8.89 -35.14 22.81
N GLY A 684 9.63 -35.14 21.71
CA GLY A 684 9.18 -35.66 20.41
C GLY A 684 8.60 -34.61 19.45
N ASP A 685 8.52 -33.33 19.87
CA ASP A 685 8.09 -32.25 18.97
C ASP A 685 9.01 -32.16 17.76
N ALA A 686 8.44 -31.97 16.57
CA ALA A 686 9.17 -31.85 15.32
C ALA A 686 8.73 -30.58 14.60
N ILE A 687 9.69 -29.73 14.24
CA ILE A 687 9.43 -28.44 13.60
C ILE A 687 10.33 -28.31 12.37
N ALA A 688 9.71 -28.12 11.21
CA ALA A 688 10.38 -27.75 9.97
C ALA A 688 9.97 -26.31 9.59
N VAL A 689 10.91 -25.38 9.61
CA VAL A 689 10.65 -23.96 9.29
C VAL A 689 11.48 -23.55 8.09
N THR A 690 10.81 -23.13 7.03
CA THR A 690 11.44 -22.47 5.89
C THR A 690 11.01 -21.00 5.89
N SER A 691 11.99 -20.10 5.80
CA SER A 691 11.75 -18.66 5.78
C SER A 691 12.59 -18.01 4.68
N THR A 692 12.04 -16.99 4.04
CA THR A 692 12.66 -16.33 2.90
C THR A 692 12.32 -14.85 2.89
N VAL A 693 13.17 -14.08 2.23
CA VAL A 693 12.87 -12.71 1.80
C VAL A 693 12.75 -12.66 0.27
N ASN A 694 12.50 -13.81 -0.36
CA ASN A 694 12.79 -14.14 -1.74
C ASN A 694 14.26 -13.89 -2.10
N LEU A 695 14.63 -12.96 -2.98
CA LEU A 695 16.01 -12.87 -3.49
C LEU A 695 17.02 -12.52 -2.38
N HIS A 696 18.33 -12.58 -2.70
CA HIS A 696 19.35 -12.16 -1.73
C HIS A 696 19.15 -10.67 -1.37
N PHE A 697 19.00 -10.40 -0.06
CA PHE A 697 18.58 -9.11 0.48
C PHE A 697 17.15 -8.69 0.13
N GLY A 698 16.33 -9.64 -0.32
CA GLY A 698 14.95 -9.44 -0.76
C GLY A 698 14.83 -8.24 -1.69
N ALA A 699 13.94 -7.33 -1.33
CA ALA A 699 13.75 -6.10 -2.07
C ALA A 699 14.91 -5.08 -1.91
N ALA A 700 16.09 -5.46 -1.41
CA ALA A 700 17.23 -4.58 -1.11
C ALA A 700 16.86 -3.26 -0.40
N ILE A 701 15.69 -3.23 0.24
CA ILE A 701 15.11 -2.08 0.92
C ILE A 701 15.11 -2.42 2.39
N ARG A 702 15.85 -1.62 3.14
CA ARG A 702 15.90 -1.71 4.59
C ARG A 702 15.11 -0.58 5.21
N SER A 703 14.21 -0.90 6.15
CA SER A 703 13.58 0.10 7.01
C SER A 703 14.65 0.92 7.73
N ARG A 704 14.63 2.24 7.54
CA ARG A 704 15.59 3.15 8.20
C ARG A 704 15.38 3.23 9.72
N ARG A 705 14.19 2.88 10.21
CA ARG A 705 13.85 2.92 11.64
C ARG A 705 14.15 1.60 12.35
N THR A 706 13.86 0.47 11.70
CA THR A 706 13.93 -0.85 12.36
C THR A 706 15.08 -1.72 11.88
N GLY A 707 15.74 -1.36 10.77
CA GLY A 707 16.82 -2.18 10.20
C GLY A 707 16.34 -3.45 9.48
N ILE A 708 15.03 -3.72 9.44
CA ILE A 708 14.44 -4.88 8.77
C ILE A 708 14.57 -4.72 7.25
N ILE A 709 15.05 -5.76 6.59
CA ILE A 709 15.07 -5.89 5.13
C ILE A 709 13.71 -6.40 4.67
N TYR A 710 13.10 -5.74 3.71
CA TYR A 710 11.82 -6.16 3.13
C TYR A 710 12.04 -7.24 2.06
N ASN A 711 11.10 -8.19 1.98
CA ASN A 711 11.10 -9.19 0.94
C ASN A 711 10.72 -8.59 -0.42
N ASP A 712 11.07 -9.29 -1.49
CA ASP A 712 10.54 -9.11 -2.85
C ASP A 712 9.73 -10.34 -3.31
N GLU A 713 8.94 -10.93 -2.40
CA GLU A 713 8.15 -12.14 -2.69
C GLU A 713 7.13 -11.93 -3.81
N MET A 714 6.74 -10.67 -4.08
CA MET A 714 5.87 -10.32 -5.20
C MET A 714 6.45 -10.68 -6.57
N ASP A 715 7.76 -10.94 -6.66
CA ASP A 715 8.45 -11.41 -7.87
C ASP A 715 8.03 -12.84 -8.27
N ASP A 716 7.54 -13.64 -7.32
CA ASP A 716 7.08 -15.01 -7.56
C ASP A 716 5.73 -15.05 -8.32
N PHE A 717 5.03 -13.91 -8.48
CA PHE A 717 3.80 -13.84 -9.29
C PHE A 717 4.09 -13.87 -10.79
N SER A 718 3.20 -14.54 -11.52
CA SER A 718 3.10 -14.44 -12.97
C SER A 718 2.44 -13.12 -13.40
N ALA A 719 2.79 -12.61 -14.58
CA ALA A 719 2.23 -11.37 -15.12
C ALA A 719 1.64 -11.58 -16.52
N PRO A 720 0.37 -11.21 -16.80
CA PRO A 720 -0.40 -11.64 -17.99
C PRO A 720 0.19 -11.27 -19.35
N ASN A 721 1.15 -10.33 -19.42
CA ASN A 721 1.76 -9.86 -20.67
C ASN A 721 3.28 -10.09 -20.72
N ILE A 722 3.83 -10.88 -19.81
CA ILE A 722 5.23 -11.27 -19.82
C ILE A 722 5.29 -12.73 -20.25
N THR A 723 5.60 -12.97 -21.51
CA THR A 723 6.02 -14.29 -21.99
C THR A 723 7.50 -14.45 -21.72
N ASN A 724 7.94 -15.66 -21.35
CA ASN A 724 9.37 -15.91 -21.21
C ASN A 724 10.08 -15.79 -22.57
N SER A 725 11.41 -15.81 -22.58
CA SER A 725 12.26 -15.61 -23.78
C SER A 725 12.03 -16.63 -24.92
N PHE A 726 11.14 -17.61 -24.72
CA PHE A 726 10.87 -18.71 -25.62
C PHE A 726 9.38 -18.84 -25.98
N GLY A 727 8.55 -17.88 -25.58
CA GLY A 727 7.16 -17.77 -26.01
C GLY A 727 6.13 -18.56 -25.19
N VAL A 728 6.52 -19.16 -24.05
CA VAL A 728 5.57 -19.86 -23.16
C VAL A 728 4.76 -18.82 -22.37
N PRO A 729 3.41 -18.94 -22.31
CA PRO A 729 2.58 -18.00 -21.57
C PRO A 729 2.75 -18.14 -20.04
N PRO A 730 2.56 -17.04 -19.31
CA PRO A 730 2.63 -17.03 -17.84
C PRO A 730 1.39 -17.70 -17.24
N SER A 731 1.52 -18.33 -16.08
CA SER A 731 0.42 -19.08 -15.46
C SER A 731 -0.68 -18.17 -14.90
N PRO A 732 -1.95 -18.33 -15.35
CA PRO A 732 -3.06 -17.51 -14.86
C PRO A 732 -3.36 -17.71 -13.36
N ASN A 733 -3.20 -18.94 -12.86
CA ASN A 733 -3.48 -19.28 -11.46
C ASN A 733 -2.54 -18.57 -10.48
N ASN A 734 -1.41 -18.06 -10.97
CA ASN A 734 -0.46 -17.27 -10.20
C ASN A 734 -0.37 -15.82 -10.72
N PHE A 735 -1.43 -15.27 -11.34
CA PHE A 735 -1.46 -13.83 -11.61
C PHE A 735 -1.63 -13.01 -10.33
N ILE A 736 -0.92 -11.89 -10.30
CA ILE A 736 -0.96 -10.91 -9.21
C ILE A 736 -2.38 -10.37 -8.99
N MET A 737 -2.88 -10.47 -7.75
CA MET A 737 -4.17 -9.89 -7.33
C MET A 737 -4.08 -9.39 -5.87
N PRO A 738 -4.87 -8.37 -5.50
CA PRO A 738 -4.90 -7.89 -4.11
C PRO A 738 -5.26 -9.00 -3.12
N GLY A 739 -4.46 -9.15 -2.06
CA GLY A 739 -4.67 -10.15 -1.00
C GLY A 739 -4.20 -11.57 -1.33
N LYS A 740 -3.98 -11.88 -2.61
CA LYS A 740 -3.49 -13.19 -3.07
C LYS A 740 -2.03 -13.39 -2.65
N ARG A 741 -1.63 -14.63 -2.40
CA ARG A 741 -0.27 -15.05 -2.07
C ARG A 741 0.41 -15.68 -3.30
N PRO A 742 1.68 -15.37 -3.59
CA PRO A 742 2.39 -15.95 -4.73
C PRO A 742 2.75 -17.42 -4.50
N VAL A 743 2.89 -18.19 -5.58
CA VAL A 743 3.36 -19.58 -5.55
C VAL A 743 4.81 -19.66 -5.09
N SER A 744 5.07 -20.43 -4.04
CA SER A 744 6.41 -20.57 -3.46
C SER A 744 7.02 -21.96 -3.70
N SER A 745 8.34 -22.03 -3.81
CA SER A 745 9.10 -23.29 -3.89
C SER A 745 9.33 -23.96 -2.53
N MET A 746 8.98 -23.29 -1.43
CA MET A 746 9.14 -23.81 -0.08
C MET A 746 8.30 -25.07 0.14
N ALA A 747 8.92 -26.09 0.74
CA ALA A 747 8.29 -27.37 1.07
C ALA A 747 8.86 -27.97 2.38
N PRO A 748 8.80 -27.25 3.52
CA PRO A 748 9.22 -27.83 4.80
C PRO A 748 8.48 -29.15 5.04
N SER A 749 9.20 -30.18 5.47
CA SER A 749 8.70 -31.55 5.43
C SER A 749 9.02 -32.32 6.71
N ILE A 750 8.02 -33.06 7.19
CA ILE A 750 8.12 -33.97 8.32
C ILE A 750 7.62 -35.35 7.87
N PHE A 751 8.42 -36.38 8.08
CA PHE A 751 8.04 -37.77 7.83
C PHE A 751 7.87 -38.47 9.16
N VAL A 752 6.73 -39.14 9.32
CA VAL A 752 6.34 -39.86 10.52
C VAL A 752 6.36 -41.36 10.22
N ASP A 753 6.97 -42.14 11.10
CA ASP A 753 7.02 -43.61 11.00
C ASP A 753 5.66 -44.25 11.36
N PRO A 754 5.46 -45.56 11.07
CA PRO A 754 4.22 -46.26 11.44
C PRO A 754 3.91 -46.27 12.94
N THR A 755 4.88 -45.94 13.80
CA THR A 755 4.70 -45.85 15.25
C THR A 755 4.26 -44.45 15.71
N GLY A 756 4.13 -43.50 14.79
CA GLY A 756 3.72 -42.12 15.09
C GLY A 756 4.87 -41.19 15.47
N ARG A 757 6.13 -41.60 15.30
CA ARG A 757 7.31 -40.77 15.65
C ARG A 757 7.85 -40.05 14.42
N ALA A 758 8.28 -38.80 14.60
CA ALA A 758 9.00 -38.07 13.57
C ALA A 758 10.34 -38.77 13.22
N ARG A 759 10.38 -39.38 12.03
CA ARG A 759 11.53 -40.11 11.48
C ARG A 759 12.53 -39.18 10.81
N LEU A 760 12.04 -38.22 10.03
CA LEU A 760 12.85 -37.27 9.26
C LEU A 760 12.16 -35.91 9.27
N VAL A 761 12.87 -34.89 9.73
CA VAL A 761 12.48 -33.48 9.63
C VAL A 761 13.47 -32.83 8.69
N ILE A 762 13.00 -32.28 7.57
CA ILE A 762 13.88 -31.84 6.48
C ILE A 762 13.29 -30.65 5.73
N GLY A 763 14.17 -29.82 5.22
CA GLY A 763 13.83 -28.80 4.24
C GLY A 763 15.08 -28.21 3.61
N ALA A 764 14.87 -27.26 2.72
CA ALA A 764 15.96 -26.70 1.94
C ALA A 764 15.76 -25.22 1.64
N ALA A 765 16.87 -24.59 1.23
CA ALA A 765 16.93 -23.32 0.55
C ALA A 765 17.48 -23.52 -0.87
N GLY A 766 17.21 -22.58 -1.78
CA GLY A 766 17.73 -22.64 -3.16
C GLY A 766 16.68 -22.49 -4.25
N GLY A 767 15.62 -21.72 -4.00
CA GLY A 767 14.63 -21.41 -5.02
C GLY A 767 13.85 -22.62 -5.52
N THR A 768 13.68 -22.71 -6.83
CA THR A 768 13.10 -23.87 -7.50
C THR A 768 13.84 -25.17 -7.21
N GLN A 769 15.08 -25.15 -6.70
CA GLN A 769 15.81 -26.39 -6.35
C GLN A 769 15.41 -26.96 -4.99
N ILE A 770 14.62 -26.24 -4.18
CA ILE A 770 14.19 -26.68 -2.85
C ILE A 770 13.47 -28.03 -2.94
N THR A 771 12.43 -28.11 -3.79
CA THR A 771 11.58 -29.30 -3.93
C THR A 771 12.39 -30.53 -4.37
N THR A 772 13.24 -30.39 -5.41
CA THR A 772 14.03 -31.51 -5.94
C THR A 772 15.12 -31.96 -4.96
N SER A 773 15.74 -31.04 -4.23
CA SER A 773 16.80 -31.35 -3.27
C SER A 773 16.24 -32.09 -2.04
N ILE A 774 15.06 -31.70 -1.55
CA ILE A 774 14.37 -32.41 -0.48
C ILE A 774 13.96 -33.81 -0.95
N ALA A 775 13.43 -33.96 -2.16
CA ALA A 775 13.07 -35.26 -2.73
C ALA A 775 14.29 -36.19 -2.83
N TYR A 776 15.42 -35.67 -3.30
CA TYR A 776 16.66 -36.46 -3.49
C TYR A 776 17.24 -36.94 -2.15
N ALA A 777 17.34 -36.05 -1.16
CA ALA A 777 17.82 -36.41 0.18
C ALA A 777 16.86 -37.37 0.89
N THR A 778 15.55 -37.18 0.73
CA THR A 778 14.53 -38.09 1.26
C THR A 778 14.65 -39.48 0.64
N MET A 779 14.76 -39.59 -0.69
CA MET A 779 14.94 -40.87 -1.39
C MET A 779 16.17 -41.61 -0.86
N ARG A 780 17.30 -40.92 -0.73
CA ARG A 780 18.56 -41.48 -0.22
C ARG A 780 18.45 -41.95 1.24
N ASN A 781 17.77 -41.20 2.11
CA ASN A 781 17.67 -41.53 3.53
C ASN A 781 16.59 -42.59 3.84
N ILE A 782 15.40 -42.47 3.26
CA ILE A 782 14.25 -43.32 3.59
C ILE A 782 14.30 -44.64 2.83
N TRP A 783 14.62 -44.64 1.52
CA TRP A 783 14.59 -45.85 0.70
C TRP A 783 15.97 -46.48 0.51
N LEU A 784 17.01 -45.68 0.28
CA LEU A 784 18.37 -46.21 0.03
C LEU A 784 19.18 -46.46 1.32
N GLY A 785 18.59 -46.21 2.50
CA GLY A 785 19.17 -46.55 3.80
C GLY A 785 20.38 -45.72 4.24
N GLN A 786 20.68 -44.61 3.54
CA GLN A 786 21.83 -43.78 3.89
C GLN A 786 21.60 -42.95 5.15
N THR A 787 22.68 -42.63 5.86
CA THR A 787 22.65 -41.66 6.96
C THR A 787 22.22 -40.28 6.46
N ILE A 788 21.72 -39.42 7.34
CA ILE A 788 21.32 -38.05 6.98
C ILE A 788 22.48 -37.23 6.41
N LYS A 789 23.72 -37.54 6.85
CA LYS A 789 24.93 -36.91 6.33
C LYS A 789 25.19 -37.33 4.89
N GLU A 790 25.23 -38.63 4.61
CA GLU A 790 25.43 -39.14 3.25
C GLU A 790 24.35 -38.66 2.29
N ALA A 791 23.08 -38.64 2.74
CA ALA A 791 21.95 -38.20 1.92
C ALA A 791 22.02 -36.70 1.55
N ILE A 792 22.42 -35.84 2.48
CA ILE A 792 22.51 -34.39 2.25
C ILE A 792 23.79 -34.01 1.49
N ASP A 793 24.91 -34.69 1.78
CA ASP A 793 26.21 -34.35 1.21
C ASP A 793 26.36 -34.85 -0.24
N ALA A 794 25.57 -35.87 -0.65
CA ALA A 794 25.60 -36.44 -1.99
C ALA A 794 25.51 -35.37 -3.10
N PRO A 795 26.28 -35.52 -4.21
CA PRO A 795 26.17 -34.64 -5.37
C PRO A 795 24.75 -34.60 -5.95
N ARG A 796 24.30 -33.41 -6.36
CA ARG A 796 22.88 -33.17 -6.70
C ARG A 796 22.58 -33.20 -8.19
N LEU A 797 21.34 -33.62 -8.47
CA LEU A 797 20.66 -33.48 -9.75
C LEU A 797 19.48 -32.52 -9.59
N HIS A 798 19.18 -31.76 -10.63
CA HIS A 798 18.03 -30.87 -10.66
C HIS A 798 17.50 -30.71 -12.08
N HIS A 799 16.18 -30.77 -12.21
CA HIS A 799 15.45 -30.39 -13.42
C HIS A 799 14.13 -29.73 -13.01
N GLN A 800 13.85 -28.55 -13.57
CA GLN A 800 12.66 -27.75 -13.25
C GLN A 800 11.68 -27.67 -14.44
N LEU A 801 11.68 -28.73 -15.26
CA LEU A 801 11.10 -28.80 -16.61
C LEU A 801 11.65 -27.79 -17.63
N TYR A 802 11.74 -26.49 -17.30
CA TYR A 802 12.12 -25.46 -18.25
C TYR A 802 13.26 -24.56 -17.73
N PRO A 803 14.37 -24.36 -18.47
CA PRO A 803 14.71 -24.98 -19.76
C PRO A 803 14.85 -26.52 -19.66
N MET A 804 14.80 -27.22 -20.80
CA MET A 804 14.89 -28.69 -20.90
C MET A 804 16.33 -29.19 -20.67
N GLU A 805 16.89 -28.84 -19.52
CA GLU A 805 18.27 -29.10 -19.12
C GLU A 805 18.30 -29.84 -17.78
N LEU A 806 19.00 -30.97 -17.76
CA LEU A 806 19.36 -31.66 -16.53
C LEU A 806 20.60 -30.99 -15.93
N LYS A 807 20.43 -30.27 -14.83
CA LYS A 807 21.54 -29.67 -14.08
C LYS A 807 22.12 -30.69 -13.10
N TYR A 808 23.45 -30.80 -13.06
CA TYR A 808 24.16 -31.69 -12.14
C TYR A 808 25.37 -30.99 -11.51
N GLU A 809 25.62 -31.21 -10.21
CA GLU A 809 26.81 -30.64 -9.56
C GLU A 809 28.09 -31.18 -10.20
N SER A 810 29.13 -30.36 -10.33
CA SER A 810 30.42 -30.75 -10.94
C SER A 810 31.10 -31.96 -10.29
N THR A 811 30.74 -32.28 -9.04
CA THR A 811 31.20 -33.46 -8.29
C THR A 811 30.37 -34.72 -8.52
N PHE A 812 29.30 -34.65 -9.33
CA PHE A 812 28.49 -35.81 -9.69
C PHE A 812 29.31 -36.80 -10.54
N PRO A 813 29.24 -38.12 -10.32
CA PRO A 813 30.08 -39.06 -11.05
C PRO A 813 29.79 -39.03 -12.55
N GLN A 814 30.84 -38.88 -13.36
CA GLN A 814 30.72 -38.60 -14.80
C GLN A 814 30.23 -39.79 -15.62
N GLU A 815 30.41 -41.01 -15.11
CA GLU A 815 29.83 -42.25 -15.63
C GLU A 815 28.30 -42.17 -15.76
N TYR A 816 27.60 -41.68 -14.73
CA TYR A 816 26.15 -41.47 -14.80
C TYR A 816 25.77 -40.35 -15.78
N VAL A 817 26.59 -39.30 -15.88
CA VAL A 817 26.35 -38.20 -16.82
C VAL A 817 26.44 -38.69 -18.28
N ALA A 818 27.37 -39.60 -18.57
CA ALA A 818 27.46 -40.24 -19.87
C ALA A 818 26.18 -41.05 -20.19
N GLU A 819 25.65 -41.79 -19.22
CA GLU A 819 24.39 -42.52 -19.36
C GLU A 819 23.19 -41.60 -19.54
N PHE A 820 23.12 -40.46 -18.84
CA PHE A 820 22.05 -39.48 -19.07
C PHE A 820 22.08 -38.95 -20.51
N ARG A 821 23.27 -38.63 -21.04
CA ARG A 821 23.42 -38.21 -22.44
C ARG A 821 23.03 -39.32 -23.41
N ALA A 822 23.38 -40.58 -23.12
CA ALA A 822 22.96 -41.73 -23.92
C ALA A 822 21.43 -41.89 -23.95
N LYS A 823 20.74 -41.53 -22.85
CA LYS A 823 19.28 -41.45 -22.75
C LYS A 823 18.68 -40.12 -23.25
N ASN A 824 19.45 -39.32 -24.00
CA ASN A 824 19.06 -38.07 -24.65
C ASN A 824 18.83 -36.85 -23.72
N HIS A 825 19.33 -36.88 -22.48
CA HIS A 825 19.29 -35.72 -21.59
C HIS A 825 20.29 -34.64 -22.02
N THR A 826 19.83 -33.40 -22.12
CA THR A 826 20.71 -32.24 -22.23
C THR A 826 21.30 -31.94 -20.85
N SER A 827 22.47 -32.50 -20.55
CA SER A 827 23.09 -32.38 -19.22
C SER A 827 24.05 -31.18 -19.12
N VAL A 828 23.81 -30.30 -18.15
CA VAL A 828 24.60 -29.09 -17.89
C VAL A 828 25.19 -29.15 -16.49
N SER A 829 26.50 -28.90 -16.36
CA SER A 829 27.15 -28.86 -15.05
C SER A 829 26.82 -27.56 -14.32
N MET A 830 26.64 -27.64 -13.01
CA MET A 830 26.46 -26.49 -12.11
C MET A 830 27.46 -26.54 -10.95
N ASP A 831 27.79 -25.36 -10.43
CA ASP A 831 28.62 -25.26 -9.23
C ASP A 831 27.85 -25.76 -8.00
N PRO A 832 28.52 -26.44 -7.05
CA PRO A 832 27.90 -26.84 -5.80
C PRO A 832 27.41 -25.62 -5.00
N GLY A 833 26.27 -25.77 -4.33
CA GLY A 833 25.77 -24.78 -3.36
C GLY A 833 24.58 -23.94 -3.80
N SER A 834 24.00 -24.24 -4.97
CA SER A 834 22.77 -23.61 -5.45
C SER A 834 21.53 -23.98 -4.62
N SER A 835 21.54 -25.15 -3.98
CA SER A 835 20.56 -25.57 -2.98
C SER A 835 21.25 -25.97 -1.69
N ILE A 836 20.57 -25.81 -0.54
CA ILE A 836 21.13 -26.03 0.80
C ILE A 836 20.11 -26.77 1.65
N VAL A 837 20.41 -28.03 1.97
CA VAL A 837 19.50 -28.92 2.70
C VAL A 837 19.91 -29.00 4.17
N VAL A 838 18.93 -28.95 5.07
CA VAL A 838 19.14 -29.19 6.50
C VAL A 838 18.12 -30.23 6.95
N GLY A 839 18.56 -31.18 7.77
CA GLY A 839 17.64 -32.20 8.27
C GLY A 839 18.10 -32.89 9.54
N VAL A 840 17.12 -33.45 10.24
CA VAL A 840 17.29 -34.27 11.44
C VAL A 840 16.57 -35.59 11.21
N THR A 841 17.26 -36.70 11.46
CA THR A 841 16.76 -38.06 11.30
C THR A 841 16.78 -38.77 12.65
N ARG A 842 15.76 -39.58 12.93
CA ARG A 842 15.68 -40.43 14.13
C ARG A 842 15.84 -41.89 13.73
N THR A 843 16.80 -42.60 14.30
CA THR A 843 16.96 -44.04 14.09
C THR A 843 15.95 -44.86 14.89
N GLU A 844 15.83 -46.15 14.59
CA GLU A 844 14.89 -47.05 15.27
C GLU A 844 15.09 -47.11 16.79
N ASN A 845 16.35 -47.08 17.22
CA ASN A 845 16.74 -47.04 18.64
C ASN A 845 16.52 -45.66 19.32
N GLY A 846 15.94 -44.69 18.60
CA GLY A 846 15.59 -43.36 19.13
C GLY A 846 16.69 -42.30 19.02
N THR A 847 17.90 -42.66 18.58
CA THR A 847 19.03 -41.73 18.43
C THR A 847 18.75 -40.70 17.35
N LEU A 848 19.11 -39.44 17.60
CA LEU A 848 18.96 -38.35 16.64
C LEU A 848 20.30 -38.06 15.96
N PHE A 849 20.28 -37.97 14.63
CA PHE A 849 21.38 -37.47 13.83
C PHE A 849 20.89 -36.27 13.02
N ALA A 850 21.66 -35.21 13.01
CA ALA A 850 21.36 -34.01 12.25
C ALA A 850 22.52 -33.70 11.31
N ASN A 851 22.22 -33.14 10.14
CA ASN A 851 23.23 -32.63 9.23
C ASN A 851 22.81 -31.27 8.66
N SER A 852 23.79 -30.37 8.56
CA SER A 852 23.67 -29.10 7.86
C SER A 852 24.59 -29.16 6.65
N ASP A 853 24.08 -28.82 5.48
CA ASP A 853 24.82 -28.90 4.23
C ASP A 853 26.11 -28.06 4.27
N PHE A 854 27.24 -28.73 4.01
CA PHE A 854 28.57 -28.14 4.06
C PHE A 854 28.76 -26.99 3.06
N ARG A 855 27.94 -26.92 2.00
CA ARG A 855 28.07 -25.92 0.93
C ARG A 855 27.80 -24.47 1.36
N LYS A 856 27.08 -24.21 2.46
CA LYS A 856 26.80 -22.84 2.98
C LYS A 856 27.36 -22.57 4.38
N GLY A 857 28.04 -23.55 5.00
CA GLY A 857 28.67 -23.38 6.32
C GLY A 857 27.68 -23.26 7.50
N GLY A 858 26.53 -23.94 7.44
CA GLY A 858 25.61 -24.02 8.58
C GLY A 858 26.13 -24.90 9.71
N ALA A 859 25.45 -24.86 10.86
CA ALA A 859 25.87 -25.59 12.07
C ALA A 859 24.77 -26.53 12.57
N ILE A 860 25.20 -27.52 13.35
CA ILE A 860 24.34 -28.48 14.05
C ILE A 860 24.59 -28.29 15.55
N ALA A 861 23.53 -28.30 16.35
CA ALA A 861 23.62 -28.25 17.80
C ALA A 861 22.60 -29.21 18.42
N GLY A 862 22.95 -29.79 19.57
CA GLY A 862 22.09 -30.68 20.36
C GLY A 862 22.50 -30.60 21.84
N TYR A 863 21.64 -31.10 22.73
CA TYR A 863 21.84 -31.11 24.17
C TYR A 863 21.44 -32.45 24.79
#